data_AF-A0A2D7W790-F1
#
_entry.id   AF-A0A2D7W790-F1
#
_cell.length_a   1.000
_cell.length_b   1.000
_cell.length_c   1.000
_cell.angle_alpha   90.00
_cell.angle_beta   90.00
_cell.angle_gamma   90.00
#
_symmetry.space_group_name_H-M   'P 1'
#
loop_
_entity.id
_entity.type
_entity.pdbx_description
1 polymer ?
#
loop_
_entity_poly.entity_id
_entity_poly.type
_entity_poly.pdbx_seq_one_letter_code
_entity_poly.pdbx_strand_id
1 'polypeptide(L)'
;MDEPDDEIIRKKEFKRSFELNIEGLDSREDKEVEVNKNENDDALGEVFDLFGESNNEVPGKINPDGSVYLEPDRDLISELSIEGEKKVNWSLMVSMIFVYSAISILVGINFEALPGTISLIFLAALGFGLGEIWVPKERMELLGVTWIIISMKVLYGLALELRQWGIIDSDPALGLVLLSLVGVNISVSYRYNHDAIAAQATLVLLAIGSTAGSVLDELGVAAMIFLATVLLHGLAINRKSGNLASLGIAASNIWIGMHAITSGFEIGQLRVLPLDSPLLLFLLLMMITILNATMATRFARDENWFSSAFISLGLAKPGLWGVSISLGMIGALMAVAANREDLGYALGMVTFLGGAFGGSYLVVRGVNWKRVSRPLISGAILLTIFLLVVETDSNYYGLSVYEIFTILGFILTSLVLLRDQNSVSDRVLWVGSVTILILLVLLVPSGFSENGGDGGILLLSLLSILHIGTAIMAIKRDSPSLSGITVLLPWSWILIEEILQQTVDTIYVANNFDRLVSIVNLDSGPLLIYLIISSLLLFTVNLKAGETGINLASKFMGITEISSSIRDSNVLQLWNLGLWLPLLTIIVLAQFGGFTAITILIITMVISGLHVTAKILDIHSGETSQILIILALFLTIINWKYGLDEIVFAILFVCLIPLLLKERDENIFTLGMSIMSIPPLISISGREVNSQLLDYDLIPTIGMDVVAIFCSSSIILVFLKRAETMEKILKPTLGCLTLLIATIIISFQGDKEIIQALSILLFIISSIWLISRG
;
A
#
# COMPACT_ATOMS: atom_id res chain seq x y z
N MET A 1 -50.96 19.12 33.47
CA MET A 1 -50.88 17.77 34.09
C MET A 1 -49.54 17.25 33.64
N ASP A 2 -48.53 17.44 34.47
CA ASP A 2 -47.19 16.93 34.24
C ASP A 2 -47.18 15.47 34.69
N GLU A 3 -46.83 14.56 33.79
CA GLU A 3 -46.58 13.16 34.16
C GLU A 3 -45.36 13.09 35.07
N PRO A 4 -45.39 12.29 36.15
CA PRO A 4 -44.25 12.20 37.07
C PRO A 4 -43.15 11.37 36.43
N ASP A 5 -41.96 11.96 36.30
CA ASP A 5 -40.73 11.29 35.89
C ASP A 5 -40.49 10.01 36.71
N ASP A 6 -40.45 8.88 36.00
CA ASP A 6 -40.49 7.52 36.52
C ASP A 6 -39.29 7.22 37.44
N GLU A 7 -39.57 7.03 38.73
CA GLU A 7 -38.57 6.80 39.79
C GLU A 7 -37.73 5.54 39.53
N ILE A 8 -38.25 4.62 38.72
CA ILE A 8 -37.59 3.37 38.31
C ILE A 8 -36.46 3.63 37.31
N ILE A 9 -36.64 4.58 36.39
CA ILE A 9 -35.60 4.98 35.40
C ILE A 9 -34.46 5.69 36.14
N ARG A 10 -34.80 6.57 37.08
CA ARG A 10 -33.81 7.27 37.93
C ARG A 10 -33.01 6.31 38.81
N LYS A 11 -33.65 5.29 39.40
CA LYS A 11 -32.96 4.24 40.16
C LYS A 11 -32.10 3.33 39.28
N LYS A 12 -32.43 3.15 38.00
CA LYS A 12 -31.60 2.42 37.01
C LYS A 12 -30.41 3.26 36.53
N GLU A 13 -30.58 4.56 36.28
CA GLU A 13 -29.48 5.47 35.94
C GLU A 13 -28.51 5.69 37.10
N PHE A 14 -29.03 5.85 38.33
CA PHE A 14 -28.21 6.13 39.50
C PHE A 14 -27.47 4.89 40.04
N LYS A 15 -27.93 3.67 39.70
CA LYS A 15 -27.17 2.44 39.96
C LYS A 15 -26.09 2.15 38.91
N ARG A 16 -26.18 2.75 37.72
CA ARG A 16 -25.18 2.58 36.65
C ARG A 16 -24.00 3.56 36.76
N SER A 17 -24.14 4.67 37.48
CA SER A 17 -23.16 5.77 37.49
C SER A 17 -21.96 5.60 38.44
N PHE A 18 -21.84 4.49 39.18
CA PHE A 18 -20.69 4.26 40.07
C PHE A 18 -20.27 2.78 40.18
N GLU A 19 -20.54 1.97 39.16
CA GLU A 19 -19.84 0.69 38.99
C GLU A 19 -18.73 0.88 37.97
N LEU A 20 -17.56 1.34 38.45
CA LEU A 20 -16.29 1.20 37.75
C LEU A 20 -16.01 -0.28 37.56
N ASN A 21 -16.50 -0.82 36.44
CA ASN A 21 -16.24 -2.20 36.07
C ASN A 21 -14.87 -2.27 35.37
N ILE A 22 -13.84 -2.51 36.18
CA ILE A 22 -12.44 -2.72 35.77
C ILE A 22 -12.22 -4.20 35.37
N GLU A 23 -13.28 -5.01 35.19
CA GLU A 23 -13.20 -6.37 34.62
C GLU A 23 -12.97 -6.35 33.09
N GLY A 24 -11.91 -5.66 32.64
CA GLY A 24 -11.52 -5.61 31.24
C GLY A 24 -10.20 -6.31 30.93
N LEU A 25 -9.55 -6.91 31.93
CA LEU A 25 -8.21 -7.49 31.79
C LEU A 25 -8.10 -8.96 32.24
N ASP A 26 -9.20 -9.58 32.70
CA ASP A 26 -9.26 -11.04 32.84
C ASP A 26 -10.58 -11.59 32.29
N SER A 27 -10.42 -12.62 31.46
CA SER A 27 -11.40 -13.48 30.78
C SER A 27 -12.90 -13.19 31.02
N ARG A 28 -13.59 -12.73 29.98
CA ARG A 28 -14.95 -13.24 29.72
C ARG A 28 -14.81 -14.36 28.71
N GLU A 29 -15.27 -15.54 29.09
CA GLU A 29 -15.61 -16.60 28.13
C GLU A 29 -16.57 -15.98 27.12
N ASP A 30 -16.04 -15.57 25.97
CA ASP A 30 -16.84 -15.37 24.79
C ASP A 30 -17.54 -16.70 24.56
N LYS A 31 -18.86 -16.71 24.73
CA LYS A 31 -19.68 -17.84 24.30
C LYS A 31 -19.23 -18.17 22.89
N GLU A 32 -18.79 -19.41 22.67
CA GLU A 32 -18.50 -19.94 21.33
C GLU A 32 -19.75 -19.76 20.46
N VAL A 33 -19.82 -18.61 19.80
CA VAL A 33 -20.51 -18.51 18.52
C VAL A 33 -19.60 -19.31 17.60
N GLU A 34 -20.09 -20.45 17.12
CA GLU A 34 -19.49 -21.14 15.97
C GLU A 34 -19.52 -20.19 14.77
N VAL A 35 -18.58 -19.26 14.73
CA VAL A 35 -18.26 -18.49 13.53
C VAL A 35 -17.63 -19.50 12.59
N ASN A 36 -18.27 -19.71 11.46
CA ASN A 36 -17.83 -20.62 10.42
C ASN A 36 -16.33 -20.45 10.16
N LYS A 37 -15.58 -21.55 10.28
CA LYS A 37 -14.11 -21.62 10.25
C LYS A 37 -13.47 -21.31 8.89
N ASN A 38 -14.22 -20.71 7.97
CA ASN A 38 -13.79 -20.41 6.62
C ASN A 38 -13.90 -18.90 6.41
N GLU A 39 -12.86 -18.13 6.80
CA GLU A 39 -12.39 -16.93 6.08
C GLU A 39 -11.37 -16.05 6.84
N ASN A 40 -11.12 -16.27 8.13
CA ASN A 40 -10.12 -15.47 8.84
C ASN A 40 -8.68 -15.99 8.61
N ASP A 41 -7.80 -15.09 8.15
CA ASP A 41 -6.38 -15.37 7.97
C ASP A 41 -5.70 -15.31 9.35
N ASP A 42 -5.44 -16.45 10.00
CA ASP A 42 -4.77 -16.51 11.31
C ASP A 42 -3.49 -15.65 11.43
N ALA A 43 -2.78 -15.38 10.33
CA ALA A 43 -1.55 -14.59 10.36
C ALA A 43 -1.82 -13.09 10.25
N LEU A 44 -2.65 -12.67 9.28
CA LEU A 44 -2.99 -11.25 9.09
C LEU A 44 -4.09 -10.76 10.03
N GLY A 45 -4.96 -11.64 10.49
CA GLY A 45 -6.20 -11.33 11.19
C GLY A 45 -7.29 -10.77 10.26
N GLU A 46 -8.23 -10.05 10.84
CA GLU A 46 -9.31 -9.38 10.13
C GLU A 46 -8.78 -8.09 9.49
N VAL A 47 -8.19 -8.18 8.30
CA VAL A 47 -7.79 -7.02 7.51
C VAL A 47 -8.84 -6.74 6.44
N PHE A 48 -9.15 -5.46 6.24
CA PHE A 48 -10.08 -5.01 5.20
C PHE A 48 -9.63 -5.48 3.81
N ASP A 49 -10.49 -6.23 3.15
CA ASP A 49 -10.33 -6.61 1.75
C ASP A 49 -11.08 -5.59 0.89
N LEU A 50 -10.43 -4.93 -0.07
CA LEU A 50 -11.11 -3.96 -0.94
C LEU A 50 -11.99 -4.64 -2.01
N PHE A 51 -11.74 -5.92 -2.31
CA PHE A 51 -12.35 -6.62 -3.44
C PHE A 51 -13.01 -7.96 -3.07
N GLY A 52 -12.87 -8.43 -1.84
CA GLY A 52 -13.53 -9.66 -1.35
C GLY A 52 -15.06 -9.52 -1.25
N GLU A 53 -15.78 -10.64 -1.26
CA GLU A 53 -17.23 -10.67 -1.10
C GLU A 53 -17.65 -10.13 0.29
N SER A 54 -18.77 -9.40 0.36
CA SER A 54 -19.23 -8.83 1.62
C SER A 54 -19.93 -9.90 2.46
N ASN A 55 -19.35 -10.32 3.58
CA ASN A 55 -20.07 -11.16 4.54
C ASN A 55 -21.29 -10.42 5.10
N ASN A 56 -22.39 -11.17 5.27
CA ASN A 56 -23.68 -10.65 5.74
C ASN A 56 -23.81 -10.60 7.26
N GLU A 57 -22.74 -10.93 8.00
CA GLU A 57 -22.78 -11.17 9.44
C GLU A 57 -22.03 -10.10 10.25
N VAL A 58 -22.07 -8.83 9.81
CA VAL A 58 -21.52 -7.72 10.59
C VAL A 58 -22.62 -7.15 11.50
N PRO A 59 -22.43 -7.05 12.83
CA PRO A 59 -23.41 -6.44 13.74
C PRO A 59 -23.79 -5.02 13.30
N GLY A 60 -25.08 -4.70 13.29
CA GLY A 60 -25.60 -3.41 12.83
C GLY A 60 -25.71 -3.24 11.30
N LYS A 61 -25.42 -4.27 10.48
CA LYS A 61 -25.63 -4.23 9.02
C LYS A 61 -27.13 -4.19 8.70
N ILE A 62 -27.56 -3.10 8.06
CA ILE A 62 -28.91 -2.96 7.50
C ILE A 62 -28.91 -3.58 6.11
N ASN A 63 -29.70 -4.64 5.93
CA ASN A 63 -29.90 -5.31 4.67
C ASN A 63 -30.67 -4.43 3.67
N PRO A 64 -30.65 -4.77 2.36
CA PRO A 64 -31.43 -4.06 1.34
C PRO A 64 -32.94 -4.03 1.60
N ASP A 65 -33.45 -4.95 2.42
CA ASP A 65 -34.85 -5.02 2.86
C ASP A 65 -35.13 -4.22 4.16
N GLY A 66 -34.12 -3.51 4.69
CA GLY A 66 -34.20 -2.74 5.92
C GLY A 66 -34.05 -3.55 7.20
N SER A 67 -33.84 -4.88 7.12
CA SER A 67 -33.65 -5.73 8.29
C SER A 67 -32.22 -5.66 8.83
N VAL A 68 -32.05 -5.84 10.14
CA VAL A 68 -30.75 -5.96 10.80
C VAL A 68 -30.66 -7.37 11.37
N TYR A 69 -29.74 -8.20 10.86
CA TYR A 69 -29.60 -9.60 11.30
C TYR A 69 -29.00 -9.74 12.71
N LEU A 70 -28.15 -8.80 13.11
CA LEU A 70 -27.48 -8.76 14.41
C LEU A 70 -27.62 -7.36 15.01
N GLU A 71 -28.38 -7.23 16.09
CA GLU A 71 -28.46 -5.98 16.85
C GLU A 71 -27.07 -5.64 17.42
N PRO A 72 -26.65 -4.35 17.42
CA PRO A 72 -25.43 -3.95 18.10
C PRO A 72 -25.56 -4.26 19.59
N ASP A 73 -24.58 -4.98 20.15
CA ASP A 73 -24.62 -5.42 21.55
C ASP A 73 -24.72 -4.27 22.57
N ARG A 74 -24.37 -3.02 22.18
CA ARG A 74 -24.38 -1.82 23.03
C ARG A 74 -24.66 -0.53 22.24
N ASP A 75 -25.15 0.48 22.97
CA ASP A 75 -25.30 1.86 22.48
C ASP A 75 -23.93 2.51 22.24
N LEU A 76 -23.72 3.06 21.03
CA LEU A 76 -22.49 3.68 20.55
C LEU A 76 -21.98 4.79 21.48
N ILE A 77 -22.90 5.55 22.10
CA ILE A 77 -22.55 6.64 23.02
C ILE A 77 -21.95 6.08 24.32
N SER A 78 -22.53 5.00 24.81
CA SER A 78 -22.07 4.32 26.03
C SER A 78 -20.69 3.69 25.82
N GLU A 79 -20.44 3.12 24.64
CA GLU A 79 -19.15 2.55 24.25
C GLU A 79 -18.06 3.63 24.13
N LEU A 80 -18.35 4.72 23.41
CA LEU A 80 -17.44 5.87 23.28
C LEU A 80 -17.09 6.49 24.63
N SER A 81 -18.03 6.54 25.59
CA SER A 81 -17.77 7.05 26.94
C SER A 81 -16.85 6.14 27.74
N ILE A 82 -17.10 4.83 27.74
CA ILE A 82 -16.27 3.84 28.46
C ILE A 82 -14.86 3.80 27.85
N GLU A 83 -14.76 3.85 26.53
CA GLU A 83 -13.48 3.83 25.84
C GLU A 83 -12.72 5.16 25.98
N GLY A 84 -13.44 6.28 26.01
CA GLY A 84 -12.90 7.60 26.34
C GLY A 84 -12.29 7.66 27.74
N GLU A 85 -12.98 7.12 28.75
CA GLU A 85 -12.48 7.06 30.13
C GLU A 85 -11.23 6.18 30.24
N LYS A 86 -11.23 5.01 29.58
CA LYS A 86 -10.05 4.13 29.49
C LYS A 86 -8.86 4.83 28.83
N LYS A 87 -9.08 5.54 27.72
CA LYS A 87 -8.04 6.29 26.99
C LYS A 87 -7.44 7.42 27.84
N VAL A 88 -8.26 8.13 28.60
CA VAL A 88 -7.79 9.21 29.51
C VAL A 88 -6.91 8.65 30.64
N ASN A 89 -7.35 7.56 31.29
CA ASN A 89 -6.57 6.94 32.36
C ASN A 89 -5.22 6.41 31.88
N TRP A 90 -5.17 5.80 30.68
CA TRP A 90 -3.92 5.36 30.07
C TRP A 90 -2.98 6.52 29.72
N SER A 91 -3.52 7.60 29.12
CA SER A 91 -2.77 8.81 28.80
C SER A 91 -2.14 9.47 30.04
N LEU A 92 -2.86 9.49 31.16
CA LEU A 92 -2.35 10.00 32.44
C LEU A 92 -1.19 9.16 32.98
N MET A 93 -1.25 7.82 32.90
CA MET A 93 -0.16 6.95 33.32
C MET A 93 1.10 7.16 32.48
N VAL A 94 0.96 7.24 31.15
CA VAL A 94 2.09 7.53 30.25
C VAL A 94 2.70 8.90 30.55
N SER A 95 1.85 9.92 30.75
CA SER A 95 2.29 11.27 31.14
C SER A 95 3.07 11.26 32.46
N MET A 96 2.61 10.48 33.45
CA MET A 96 3.30 10.30 34.72
C MET A 96 4.71 9.71 34.53
N ILE A 97 4.86 8.68 33.69
CA ILE A 97 6.17 8.11 33.36
C ILE A 97 7.10 9.19 32.78
N PHE A 98 6.62 10.01 31.84
CA PHE A 98 7.41 11.09 31.25
C PHE A 98 7.80 12.15 32.28
N VAL A 99 6.86 12.63 33.09
CA VAL A 99 7.11 13.67 34.11
C VAL A 99 8.15 13.20 35.12
N TYR A 100 8.00 12.01 35.70
CA TYR A 100 8.98 11.49 36.66
C TYR A 100 10.33 11.16 36.02
N SER A 101 10.34 10.73 34.75
CA SER A 101 11.60 10.58 34.00
C SER A 101 12.30 11.92 33.81
N ALA A 102 11.55 12.98 33.49
CA ALA A 102 12.09 14.34 33.36
C ALA A 102 12.60 14.89 34.69
N ILE A 103 11.88 14.63 35.80
CA ILE A 103 12.34 14.99 37.15
C ILE A 103 13.67 14.27 37.47
N SER A 104 13.79 12.98 37.13
CA SER A 104 15.04 12.23 37.32
C SER A 104 16.22 12.87 36.58
N ILE A 105 16.03 13.25 35.31
CA ILE A 105 17.05 13.95 34.51
C ILE A 105 17.38 15.33 35.12
N LEU A 106 16.36 16.07 35.55
CA LEU A 106 16.54 17.39 36.14
C LEU A 106 17.34 17.33 37.45
N VAL A 107 17.14 16.29 38.26
CA VAL A 107 17.94 16.03 39.46
C VAL A 107 19.39 15.73 39.07
N GLY A 108 19.61 14.86 38.07
CA GLY A 108 20.95 14.54 37.56
C GLY A 108 21.76 15.76 37.10
N ILE A 109 21.12 16.65 36.35
CA ILE A 109 21.76 17.85 35.79
C ILE A 109 22.03 18.92 36.86
N ASN A 110 21.12 19.13 37.80
CA ASN A 110 21.18 20.29 38.70
C ASN A 110 21.80 20.00 40.08
N PHE A 111 21.84 18.73 40.51
CA PHE A 111 22.35 18.37 41.84
C PHE A 111 23.80 17.90 41.76
N GLU A 112 24.55 18.16 42.84
CA GLU A 112 25.85 17.54 43.05
C GLU A 112 25.70 16.03 43.33
N ALA A 113 26.78 15.26 43.13
CA ALA A 113 26.73 13.80 43.09
C ALA A 113 26.08 13.13 44.31
N LEU A 114 26.43 13.58 45.52
CA LEU A 114 25.91 13.01 46.76
C LEU A 114 24.41 13.30 46.97
N PRO A 115 23.94 14.57 46.98
CA PRO A 115 22.51 14.86 47.16
C PRO A 115 21.66 14.36 45.98
N GLY A 116 22.19 14.34 44.75
CA GLY A 116 21.53 13.75 43.58
C GLY A 116 21.32 12.24 43.73
N THR A 117 22.38 11.50 44.10
CA THR A 117 22.31 10.05 44.34
C THR A 117 21.27 9.71 45.42
N ILE A 118 21.28 10.41 46.55
CA ILE A 118 20.31 10.18 47.64
C ILE A 118 18.88 10.43 47.16
N SER A 119 18.67 11.51 46.40
CA SER A 119 17.34 11.89 45.90
C SER A 119 16.79 10.86 44.90
N LEU A 120 17.61 10.39 43.97
CA LEU A 120 17.21 9.38 42.98
C LEU A 120 16.97 8.00 43.62
N ILE A 121 17.80 7.59 44.58
CA ILE A 121 17.57 6.35 45.36
C ILE A 121 16.26 6.46 46.15
N PHE A 122 16.01 7.60 46.81
CA PHE A 122 14.77 7.83 47.55
C PHE A 122 13.55 7.76 46.62
N LEU A 123 13.61 8.41 45.45
CA LEU A 123 12.53 8.38 44.47
C LEU A 123 12.27 6.96 43.94
N ALA A 124 13.32 6.21 43.63
CA ALA A 124 13.21 4.82 43.20
C ALA A 124 12.62 3.93 44.32
N ALA A 125 13.07 4.08 45.56
CA ALA A 125 12.57 3.34 46.71
C ALA A 125 11.09 3.65 47.00
N LEU A 126 10.69 4.92 46.91
CA LEU A 126 9.30 5.34 47.03
C LEU A 126 8.43 4.65 45.96
N GLY A 127 8.85 4.68 44.70
CA GLY A 127 8.08 4.04 43.64
C GLY A 127 7.98 2.51 43.79
N PHE A 128 9.04 1.83 44.24
CA PHE A 128 8.95 0.40 44.56
C PHE A 128 8.03 0.13 45.76
N GLY A 129 8.07 0.99 46.78
CA GLY A 129 7.16 0.91 47.92
C GLY A 129 5.69 1.06 47.51
N LEU A 130 5.39 2.02 46.63
CA LEU A 130 4.05 2.18 46.06
C LEU A 130 3.66 0.97 45.18
N GLY A 131 4.58 0.47 44.37
CA GLY A 131 4.41 -0.74 43.57
C GLY A 131 4.02 -1.95 44.41
N GLU A 132 4.73 -2.22 45.50
CA GLU A 132 4.44 -3.35 46.39
C GLU A 132 3.06 -3.25 47.05
N ILE A 133 2.58 -2.03 47.33
CA ILE A 133 1.28 -1.80 47.97
C ILE A 133 0.12 -1.90 46.95
N TRP A 134 0.37 -1.50 45.69
CA TRP A 134 -0.68 -1.32 44.69
C TRP A 134 -0.80 -2.44 43.67
N VAL A 135 0.30 -3.12 43.30
CA VAL A 135 0.25 -4.27 42.38
C VAL A 135 -0.67 -5.39 42.88
N PRO A 136 -0.69 -5.77 44.17
CA PRO A 136 -1.58 -6.82 44.65
C PRO A 136 -3.08 -6.45 44.63
N LYS A 137 -3.42 -5.18 44.33
CA LYS A 137 -4.80 -4.70 44.31
C LYS A 137 -5.26 -4.57 42.86
N GLU A 138 -6.19 -5.41 42.43
CA GLU A 138 -6.72 -5.49 41.06
C GLU A 138 -7.06 -4.12 40.43
N ARG A 139 -7.73 -3.22 41.17
CA ARG A 139 -8.10 -1.88 40.66
C ARG A 139 -6.93 -0.89 40.53
N MET A 140 -5.80 -1.18 41.17
CA MET A 140 -4.62 -0.31 41.22
C MET A 140 -3.39 -0.99 40.60
N GLU A 141 -3.56 -2.17 40.01
CA GLU A 141 -2.46 -2.98 39.49
C GLU A 141 -1.64 -2.21 38.45
N LEU A 142 -2.32 -1.65 37.44
CA LEU A 142 -1.70 -0.84 36.39
C LEU A 142 -0.93 0.37 36.95
N LEU A 143 -1.48 1.04 37.97
CA LEU A 143 -0.82 2.16 38.64
C LEU A 143 0.43 1.70 39.41
N GLY A 144 0.33 0.58 40.13
CA GLY A 144 1.45 -0.03 40.84
C GLY A 144 2.59 -0.45 39.89
N VAL A 145 2.24 -1.10 38.78
CA VAL A 145 3.17 -1.45 37.70
C VAL A 145 3.83 -0.20 37.11
N THR A 146 3.06 0.88 36.90
CA THR A 146 3.59 2.16 36.39
C THR A 146 4.66 2.73 37.33
N TRP A 147 4.45 2.68 38.64
CA TRP A 147 5.46 3.12 39.62
C TRP A 147 6.72 2.25 39.62
N ILE A 148 6.59 0.94 39.44
CA ILE A 148 7.74 0.04 39.29
C ILE A 148 8.55 0.38 38.03
N ILE A 149 7.88 0.64 36.91
CA ILE A 149 8.52 1.08 35.66
C ILE A 149 9.29 2.39 35.88
N ILE A 150 8.66 3.37 36.55
CA ILE A 150 9.30 4.64 36.91
C ILE A 150 10.54 4.39 37.78
N SER A 151 10.43 3.58 38.84
CA SER A 151 11.56 3.26 39.71
C SER A 151 12.71 2.64 38.96
N MET A 152 12.44 1.69 38.06
CA MET A 152 13.48 1.10 37.22
C MET A 152 14.11 2.13 36.29
N LYS A 153 13.33 3.03 35.66
CA LYS A 153 13.88 4.11 34.83
C LYS A 153 14.77 5.05 35.64
N VAL A 154 14.37 5.41 36.85
CA VAL A 154 15.15 6.23 37.77
C VAL A 154 16.47 5.56 38.14
N LEU A 155 16.48 4.24 38.39
CA LEU A 155 17.71 3.49 38.65
C LEU A 155 18.66 3.44 37.45
N TYR A 156 18.14 3.27 36.23
CA TYR A 156 18.95 3.36 35.02
C TYR A 156 19.52 4.78 34.84
N GLY A 157 18.69 5.80 35.06
CA GLY A 157 19.13 7.21 35.06
C GLY A 157 20.24 7.44 36.07
N LEU A 158 20.08 6.97 37.31
CA LEU A 158 21.11 7.06 38.35
C LEU A 158 22.44 6.45 37.90
N ALA A 159 22.44 5.29 37.24
CA ALA A 159 23.68 4.70 36.73
C ALA A 159 24.39 5.61 35.70
N LEU A 160 23.62 6.27 34.82
CA LEU A 160 24.16 7.25 33.85
C LEU A 160 24.69 8.50 34.57
N GLU A 161 23.98 9.02 35.56
CA GLU A 161 24.41 10.19 36.34
C GLU A 161 25.67 9.89 37.17
N LEU A 162 25.79 8.69 37.75
CA LEU A 162 27.00 8.26 38.44
C LEU A 162 28.23 8.24 37.53
N ARG A 163 28.06 7.96 36.23
CA ARG A 163 29.12 8.14 35.24
C ARG A 163 29.39 9.63 34.98
N GLN A 164 28.35 10.43 34.78
CA GLN A 164 28.51 11.86 34.55
C GLN A 164 29.23 12.56 35.71
N TRP A 165 28.98 12.15 36.95
CA TRP A 165 29.63 12.66 38.15
C TRP A 165 31.02 12.08 38.43
N GLY A 166 31.53 11.19 37.57
CA GLY A 166 32.86 10.59 37.72
C GLY A 166 33.00 9.62 38.89
N ILE A 167 31.89 9.04 39.38
CA ILE A 167 31.91 7.95 40.38
C ILE A 167 32.14 6.60 39.70
N ILE A 168 31.62 6.44 38.48
CA ILE A 168 31.94 5.31 37.61
C ILE A 168 33.04 5.76 36.64
N ASP A 169 34.23 5.19 36.78
CA ASP A 169 35.43 5.70 36.10
C ASP A 169 35.55 5.33 34.61
N SER A 170 34.75 4.38 34.10
CA SER A 170 34.93 3.85 32.73
C SER A 170 33.65 3.32 32.09
N ASP A 171 33.60 3.32 30.74
CA ASP A 171 32.46 2.83 29.95
C ASP A 171 32.15 1.35 30.17
N PRO A 172 33.15 0.46 30.28
CA PRO A 172 32.90 -0.93 30.62
C PRO A 172 32.27 -1.11 32.00
N ALA A 173 32.67 -0.31 32.99
CA ALA A 173 32.10 -0.35 34.33
C ALA A 173 30.64 0.11 34.33
N LEU A 174 30.31 1.18 33.58
CA LEU A 174 28.93 1.61 33.37
C LEU A 174 28.10 0.51 32.68
N GLY A 175 28.63 -0.10 31.63
CA GLY A 175 27.98 -1.20 30.91
C GLY A 175 27.66 -2.38 31.82
N LEU A 176 28.58 -2.77 32.71
CA LEU A 176 28.36 -3.85 33.68
C LEU A 176 27.28 -3.50 34.71
N VAL A 177 27.27 -2.27 35.23
CA VAL A 177 26.22 -1.79 36.15
C VAL A 177 24.86 -1.79 35.46
N LEU A 178 24.77 -1.29 34.23
CA LEU A 178 23.53 -1.27 33.46
C LEU A 178 23.02 -2.69 33.12
N LEU A 179 23.91 -3.62 32.74
CA LEU A 179 23.56 -5.03 32.54
C LEU A 179 23.08 -5.71 33.83
N SER A 180 23.72 -5.41 34.97
CA SER A 180 23.25 -5.88 36.28
C SER A 180 21.85 -5.35 36.60
N LEU A 181 21.59 -4.06 36.33
CA LEU A 181 20.25 -3.47 36.48
C LEU A 181 19.22 -4.07 35.52
N VAL A 182 19.60 -4.48 34.30
CA VAL A 182 18.73 -5.28 33.42
C VAL A 182 18.39 -6.63 34.08
N GLY A 183 19.36 -7.32 34.68
CA GLY A 183 19.11 -8.55 35.44
C GLY A 183 18.16 -8.35 36.63
N VAL A 184 18.31 -7.23 37.36
CA VAL A 184 17.37 -6.81 38.42
C VAL A 184 15.98 -6.57 37.82
N ASN A 185 15.87 -5.85 36.72
CA ASN A 185 14.59 -5.54 36.07
C ASN A 185 13.87 -6.82 35.59
N ILE A 186 14.60 -7.77 35.01
CA ILE A 186 14.06 -9.08 34.66
C ILE A 186 13.54 -9.78 35.92
N SER A 187 14.29 -9.77 37.02
CA SER A 187 13.86 -10.37 38.30
C SER A 187 12.60 -9.70 38.86
N VAL A 188 12.51 -8.37 38.77
CA VAL A 188 11.34 -7.56 39.13
C VAL A 188 10.14 -7.94 38.25
N SER A 189 10.35 -8.16 36.95
CA SER A 189 9.28 -8.59 36.04
C SER A 189 8.72 -9.97 36.38
N TYR A 190 9.53 -10.88 36.92
CA TYR A 190 9.06 -12.18 37.42
C TYR A 190 8.35 -12.05 38.77
N ARG A 191 8.81 -11.16 39.66
CA ARG A 191 8.15 -10.90 40.94
C ARG A 191 6.73 -10.38 40.77
N TYR A 192 6.55 -9.39 39.89
CA TYR A 192 5.25 -8.74 39.67
C TYR A 192 4.47 -9.33 38.49
N ASN A 193 4.99 -10.38 37.86
CA ASN A 193 4.39 -11.10 36.73
C ASN A 193 3.81 -10.21 35.60
N HIS A 194 4.42 -9.06 35.31
CA HIS A 194 3.87 -8.11 34.34
C HIS A 194 4.79 -7.89 33.12
N ASP A 195 4.23 -8.04 31.92
CA ASP A 195 5.00 -7.99 30.66
C ASP A 195 5.57 -6.60 30.36
N ALA A 196 4.91 -5.52 30.77
CA ALA A 196 5.44 -4.16 30.57
C ALA A 196 6.79 -3.91 31.26
N ILE A 197 7.04 -4.55 32.42
CA ILE A 197 8.32 -4.46 33.13
C ILE A 197 9.40 -5.23 32.37
N ALA A 198 9.06 -6.45 31.91
CA ALA A 198 9.93 -7.27 31.06
C ALA A 198 10.27 -6.57 29.73
N ALA A 199 9.30 -5.91 29.12
CA ALA A 199 9.48 -5.12 27.90
C ALA A 199 10.47 -3.97 28.12
N GLN A 200 10.34 -3.22 29.22
CA GLN A 200 11.29 -2.17 29.58
C GLN A 200 12.71 -2.71 29.72
N ALA A 201 12.90 -3.81 30.46
CA ALA A 201 14.21 -4.43 30.64
C ALA A 201 14.89 -4.71 29.29
N THR A 202 14.08 -5.11 28.31
CA THR A 202 14.59 -5.52 27.02
C THR A 202 14.86 -4.35 26.07
N LEU A 203 14.01 -3.32 26.05
CA LEU A 203 14.30 -2.09 25.31
C LEU A 203 15.57 -1.40 25.84
N VAL A 204 15.77 -1.43 27.16
CA VAL A 204 17.00 -0.94 27.78
C VAL A 204 18.20 -1.80 27.39
N LEU A 205 18.04 -3.13 27.32
CA LEU A 205 19.12 -4.02 26.87
C LEU A 205 19.55 -3.74 25.42
N LEU A 206 18.60 -3.47 24.50
CA LEU A 206 18.91 -3.04 23.14
C LEU A 206 19.67 -1.70 23.13
N ALA A 207 19.22 -0.73 23.92
CA ALA A 207 19.89 0.56 24.05
C ALA A 207 21.31 0.44 24.64
N ILE A 208 21.52 -0.41 25.64
CA ILE A 208 22.87 -0.71 26.16
C ILE A 208 23.71 -1.39 25.07
N GLY A 209 23.12 -2.33 24.32
CA GLY A 209 23.81 -3.01 23.23
C GLY A 209 24.35 -2.07 22.16
N SER A 210 23.61 -1.02 21.83
CA SER A 210 24.06 0.06 20.92
C SER A 210 25.33 0.78 21.38
N THR A 211 25.60 0.77 22.68
CA THR A 211 26.72 1.50 23.30
C THR A 211 27.95 0.64 23.50
N ALA A 212 27.81 -0.67 23.34
CA ALA A 212 28.93 -1.62 23.35
C ALA A 212 29.95 -1.33 22.23
N GLY A 213 29.55 -0.59 21.19
CA GLY A 213 30.46 -0.10 20.17
C GLY A 213 31.58 0.79 20.70
N SER A 214 31.38 1.47 21.83
CA SER A 214 32.47 2.23 22.50
C SER A 214 33.63 1.35 22.99
N VAL A 215 33.42 0.04 23.11
CA VAL A 215 34.41 -0.94 23.61
C VAL A 215 34.85 -1.92 22.53
N LEU A 216 33.94 -2.34 21.66
CA LEU A 216 34.12 -3.44 20.71
C LEU A 216 33.83 -3.05 19.24
N ASP A 217 33.78 -1.74 18.96
CA ASP A 217 33.47 -1.16 17.65
C ASP A 217 32.15 -1.70 17.05
N GLU A 218 32.02 -1.65 15.73
CA GLU A 218 30.84 -2.08 14.98
C GLU A 218 30.42 -3.53 15.30
N LEU A 219 31.40 -4.44 15.43
CA LEU A 219 31.16 -5.85 15.75
C LEU A 219 30.55 -6.02 17.15
N GLY A 220 30.95 -5.16 18.10
CA GLY A 220 30.35 -5.06 19.43
C GLY A 220 28.87 -4.72 19.39
N VAL A 221 28.49 -3.72 18.59
CA VAL A 221 27.10 -3.31 18.40
C VAL A 221 26.28 -4.46 17.83
N ALA A 222 26.75 -5.06 16.73
CA ALA A 222 26.06 -6.17 16.08
C ALA A 222 25.88 -7.39 17.00
N ALA A 223 26.94 -7.80 17.70
CA ALA A 223 26.90 -8.93 18.63
C ALA A 223 25.95 -8.68 19.80
N MET A 224 25.92 -7.46 20.34
CA MET A 224 25.04 -7.12 21.45
C MET A 224 23.59 -6.95 21.04
N ILE A 225 23.29 -6.43 19.85
CA ILE A 225 21.92 -6.43 19.30
C ILE A 225 21.43 -7.87 19.10
N PHE A 226 22.29 -8.74 18.57
CA PHE A 226 21.98 -10.16 18.43
C PHE A 226 21.68 -10.82 19.78
N LEU A 227 22.58 -10.64 20.77
CA LEU A 227 22.41 -11.19 22.11
C LEU A 227 21.15 -10.65 22.79
N ALA A 228 20.91 -9.34 22.71
CA ALA A 228 19.73 -8.70 23.27
C ALA A 228 18.44 -9.28 22.68
N THR A 229 18.42 -9.50 21.36
CA THR A 229 17.26 -10.09 20.67
C THR A 229 17.05 -11.56 21.05
N VAL A 230 18.13 -12.34 21.20
CA VAL A 230 18.02 -13.74 21.69
C VAL A 230 17.46 -13.77 23.11
N LEU A 231 17.92 -12.87 24.00
CA LEU A 231 17.43 -12.80 25.38
C LEU A 231 15.97 -12.35 25.45
N LEU A 232 15.58 -11.37 24.63
CA LEU A 232 14.21 -10.91 24.47
C LEU A 232 13.27 -12.04 24.08
N HIS A 233 13.61 -12.76 23.02
CA HIS A 233 12.82 -13.88 22.53
C HIS A 233 12.84 -15.05 23.51
N GLY A 234 13.95 -15.28 24.20
CA GLY A 234 14.04 -16.23 25.31
C GLY A 234 13.08 -15.90 26.46
N LEU A 235 12.97 -14.61 26.82
CA LEU A 235 12.04 -14.13 27.84
C LEU A 235 10.59 -14.32 27.41
N ALA A 236 10.26 -13.98 26.16
CA ALA A 236 8.94 -14.20 25.57
C ALA A 236 8.55 -15.68 25.57
N ILE A 237 9.50 -16.58 25.22
CA ILE A 237 9.31 -18.04 25.26
C ILE A 237 9.05 -18.53 26.69
N ASN A 238 9.85 -18.07 27.66
CA ASN A 238 9.72 -18.49 29.05
C ASN A 238 8.36 -18.06 29.63
N ARG A 239 7.99 -16.80 29.40
CA ARG A 239 6.74 -16.21 29.89
C ARG A 239 5.51 -16.59 29.09
N LYS A 240 5.67 -17.25 27.93
CA LYS A 240 4.60 -17.50 26.94
C LYS A 240 3.80 -16.23 26.62
N SER A 241 4.52 -15.15 26.34
CA SER A 241 3.92 -13.82 26.14
C SER A 241 3.96 -13.40 24.68
N GLY A 242 2.78 -13.27 24.06
CA GLY A 242 2.62 -12.65 22.75
C GLY A 242 3.05 -11.19 22.74
N ASN A 243 2.82 -10.43 23.82
CA ASN A 243 3.27 -9.03 23.97
C ASN A 243 4.78 -8.88 23.80
N LEU A 244 5.57 -9.72 24.48
CA LEU A 244 7.03 -9.67 24.42
C LEU A 244 7.55 -10.17 23.08
N ALA A 245 6.91 -11.20 22.51
CA ALA A 245 7.26 -11.70 21.18
C ALA A 245 7.03 -10.63 20.11
N SER A 246 5.84 -9.99 20.10
CA SER A 246 5.48 -8.96 19.12
C SER A 246 6.39 -7.74 19.24
N LEU A 247 6.66 -7.27 20.46
CA LEU A 247 7.59 -6.19 20.72
C LEU A 247 8.99 -6.54 20.24
N GLY A 248 9.45 -7.77 20.47
CA GLY A 248 10.79 -8.17 20.09
C GLY A 248 11.02 -8.29 18.59
N ILE A 249 10.00 -8.74 17.85
CA ILE A 249 10.02 -8.75 16.39
C ILE A 249 10.14 -7.32 15.85
N ALA A 250 9.31 -6.40 16.37
CA ALA A 250 9.31 -5.01 15.91
C ALA A 250 10.60 -4.27 16.31
N ALA A 251 10.95 -4.29 17.59
CA ALA A 251 12.05 -3.51 18.15
C ALA A 251 13.41 -3.91 17.58
N SER A 252 13.68 -5.21 17.43
CA SER A 252 14.99 -5.68 16.94
C SER A 252 15.31 -5.17 15.53
N ASN A 253 14.37 -5.26 14.59
CA ASN A 253 14.59 -4.73 13.23
C ASN A 253 14.63 -3.20 13.19
N ILE A 254 13.78 -2.51 13.97
CA ILE A 254 13.81 -1.03 14.06
C ILE A 254 15.16 -0.55 14.59
N TRP A 255 15.72 -1.25 15.58
CA TRP A 255 17.04 -0.93 16.12
C TRP A 255 18.14 -1.09 15.07
N ILE A 256 18.14 -2.20 14.31
CA ILE A 256 19.09 -2.40 13.21
C ILE A 256 18.95 -1.29 12.16
N GLY A 257 17.72 -0.97 11.76
CA GLY A 257 17.42 0.10 10.80
C GLY A 257 17.93 1.46 11.24
N MET A 258 17.77 1.80 12.52
CA MET A 258 18.32 3.03 13.11
C MET A 258 19.84 3.08 12.99
N HIS A 259 20.54 2.00 13.34
CA HIS A 259 21.99 1.92 13.23
C HIS A 259 22.51 1.96 11.78
N ALA A 260 21.71 1.47 10.83
CA ALA A 260 22.06 1.48 9.43
C ALA A 260 21.92 2.87 8.78
N ILE A 261 20.91 3.66 9.17
CA ILE A 261 20.62 4.96 8.51
C ILE A 261 21.27 6.17 9.20
N THR A 262 21.70 6.02 10.46
CA THR A 262 22.30 7.13 11.23
C THR A 262 23.82 7.07 11.14
N SER A 263 24.49 8.23 11.13
CA SER A 263 25.96 8.32 11.18
C SER A 263 26.54 8.15 12.60
N GLY A 264 25.77 7.54 13.52
CA GLY A 264 26.03 7.53 14.96
C GLY A 264 25.60 8.82 15.66
N PHE A 265 25.35 8.72 16.96
CA PHE A 265 24.95 9.85 17.81
C PHE A 265 25.29 9.58 19.29
N GLU A 266 25.25 10.62 20.11
CA GLU A 266 25.48 10.53 21.56
C GLU A 266 24.19 10.88 22.32
N ILE A 267 23.79 10.04 23.27
CA ILE A 267 22.72 10.33 24.23
C ILE A 267 23.33 10.37 25.63
N GLY A 268 23.56 11.58 26.16
CA GLY A 268 24.24 11.75 27.44
C GLY A 268 25.66 11.17 27.39
N GLN A 269 25.94 10.15 28.20
CA GLN A 269 27.22 9.44 28.24
C GLN A 269 27.27 8.20 27.32
N LEU A 270 26.20 7.93 26.59
CA LEU A 270 26.06 6.75 25.73
C LEU A 270 26.40 7.11 24.29
N ARG A 271 27.48 6.52 23.76
CA ARG A 271 27.89 6.68 22.36
C ARG A 271 27.33 5.55 21.51
N VAL A 272 26.49 5.89 20.53
CA VAL A 272 25.88 4.97 19.58
C VAL A 272 26.66 5.04 18.27
N LEU A 273 27.23 3.92 17.84
CA LEU A 273 27.97 3.83 16.57
C LEU A 273 27.07 3.36 15.42
N PRO A 274 27.34 3.80 14.17
CA PRO A 274 26.66 3.27 12.99
C PRO A 274 27.08 1.82 12.69
N LEU A 275 26.27 1.13 11.89
CA LEU A 275 26.61 -0.16 11.27
C LEU A 275 26.94 0.06 9.78
N ASP A 276 28.20 0.39 9.49
CA ASP A 276 28.67 0.78 8.15
C ASP A 276 29.10 -0.41 7.29
N SER A 277 29.49 -1.55 7.88
CA SER A 277 29.95 -2.73 7.15
C SER A 277 28.77 -3.44 6.48
N PRO A 278 28.69 -3.46 5.13
CA PRO A 278 27.55 -4.04 4.44
C PRO A 278 27.40 -5.53 4.79
N LEU A 279 28.48 -6.30 4.76
CA LEU A 279 28.43 -7.74 5.06
C LEU A 279 27.98 -8.00 6.51
N LEU A 280 28.46 -7.24 7.49
CA LEU A 280 28.07 -7.41 8.88
C LEU A 280 26.58 -7.11 9.08
N LEU A 281 26.10 -6.00 8.50
CA LEU A 281 24.71 -5.59 8.55
C LEU A 281 23.79 -6.62 7.87
N PHE A 282 24.21 -7.12 6.69
CA PHE A 282 23.50 -8.16 5.94
C PHE A 282 23.33 -9.42 6.80
N LEU A 283 24.42 -9.94 7.38
CA LEU A 283 24.41 -11.14 8.22
C LEU A 283 23.62 -10.95 9.51
N LEU A 284 23.78 -9.80 10.18
CA LEU A 284 23.03 -9.48 11.40
C LEU A 284 21.53 -9.47 11.12
N LEU A 285 21.11 -8.74 10.08
CA LEU A 285 19.70 -8.65 9.71
C LEU A 285 19.15 -10.00 9.25
N MET A 286 19.94 -10.83 8.55
CA MET A 286 19.55 -12.21 8.22
C MET A 286 19.25 -13.04 9.48
N MET A 287 20.16 -13.04 10.45
CA MET A 287 20.04 -13.83 11.68
C MET A 287 18.86 -13.36 12.54
N ILE A 288 18.71 -12.05 12.70
CA ILE A 288 17.60 -11.45 13.45
C ILE A 288 16.26 -11.73 12.77
N THR A 289 16.21 -11.65 11.44
CA THR A 289 14.99 -11.99 10.67
C THR A 289 14.60 -13.45 10.86
N ILE A 290 15.53 -14.40 10.90
CA ILE A 290 15.22 -15.81 11.18
C ILE A 290 14.62 -15.97 12.58
N LEU A 291 15.21 -15.32 13.59
CA LEU A 291 14.68 -15.34 14.95
C LEU A 291 13.26 -14.75 15.00
N ASN A 292 13.07 -13.60 14.37
CA ASN A 292 11.79 -12.90 14.29
C ASN A 292 10.72 -13.74 13.57
N ALA A 293 11.05 -14.35 12.43
CA ALA A 293 10.16 -15.26 11.70
C ALA A 293 9.77 -16.48 12.55
N THR A 294 10.70 -17.03 13.33
CA THR A 294 10.45 -18.15 14.24
C THR A 294 9.49 -17.76 15.36
N MET A 295 9.70 -16.59 15.97
CA MET A 295 8.86 -16.07 17.05
C MET A 295 7.48 -15.70 16.56
N ALA A 296 7.38 -15.04 15.41
CA ALA A 296 6.11 -14.73 14.76
C ALA A 296 5.31 -16.00 14.48
N THR A 297 5.97 -17.07 14.02
CA THR A 297 5.31 -18.38 13.79
C THR A 297 4.78 -18.98 15.09
N ARG A 298 5.59 -18.93 16.16
CA ARG A 298 5.27 -19.59 17.43
C ARG A 298 4.13 -18.90 18.17
N PHE A 299 4.09 -17.57 18.14
CA PHE A 299 3.17 -16.74 18.90
C PHE A 299 2.02 -16.19 18.05
N ALA A 300 1.88 -16.59 16.79
CA ALA A 300 0.91 -15.99 15.86
C ALA A 300 -0.54 -15.92 16.38
N ARG A 301 -0.92 -16.87 17.23
CA ARG A 301 -2.28 -17.01 17.78
C ARG A 301 -2.44 -16.41 19.18
N ASP A 302 -1.37 -15.85 19.74
CA ASP A 302 -1.40 -15.27 21.08
C ASP A 302 -1.82 -13.79 21.01
N GLU A 303 -2.46 -13.32 22.07
CA GLU A 303 -2.83 -11.90 22.19
C GLU A 303 -1.59 -11.00 22.31
N ASN A 304 -1.70 -9.77 21.81
CA ASN A 304 -0.61 -8.81 21.91
C ASN A 304 -1.09 -7.35 21.92
N TRP A 305 -0.29 -6.48 22.52
CA TRP A 305 -0.56 -5.04 22.64
C TRP A 305 -0.77 -4.34 21.31
N PHE A 306 -0.05 -4.71 20.25
CA PHE A 306 -0.18 -4.01 18.98
C PHE A 306 -1.53 -4.31 18.32
N SER A 307 -1.96 -5.58 18.30
CA SER A 307 -3.31 -5.94 17.86
C SER A 307 -4.38 -5.25 18.70
N SER A 308 -4.25 -5.23 20.03
CA SER A 308 -5.20 -4.53 20.91
C SER A 308 -5.24 -3.02 20.65
N ALA A 309 -4.10 -2.39 20.35
CA ALA A 309 -4.05 -0.97 20.01
C ALA A 309 -4.81 -0.65 18.70
N PHE A 310 -4.72 -1.52 17.69
CA PHE A 310 -5.50 -1.37 16.46
C PHE A 310 -7.00 -1.48 16.71
N ILE A 311 -7.43 -2.40 17.57
CA ILE A 311 -8.83 -2.54 17.98
C ILE A 311 -9.32 -1.27 18.69
N SER A 312 -8.55 -0.75 19.66
CA SER A 312 -8.90 0.48 20.41
C SER A 312 -8.91 1.76 19.56
N LEU A 313 -8.26 1.74 18.40
CA LEU A 313 -8.32 2.82 17.40
C LEU A 313 -9.53 2.69 16.47
N GLY A 314 -10.36 1.66 16.64
CA GLY A 314 -11.51 1.39 15.77
C GLY A 314 -11.10 0.94 14.36
N LEU A 315 -9.88 0.41 14.20
CA LEU A 315 -9.37 -0.03 12.90
C LEU A 315 -9.83 -1.46 12.59
N ALA A 316 -9.02 -2.45 12.94
CA ALA A 316 -9.28 -3.85 12.65
C ALA A 316 -8.65 -4.73 13.73
N LYS A 317 -8.90 -6.05 13.69
CA LYS A 317 -8.26 -7.03 14.59
C LYS A 317 -7.16 -7.79 13.84
N PRO A 318 -5.99 -7.18 13.61
CA PRO A 318 -4.91 -7.86 12.92
C PRO A 318 -4.28 -8.94 13.81
N GLY A 319 -3.76 -10.01 13.20
CA GLY A 319 -3.03 -11.07 13.88
C GLY A 319 -1.66 -10.60 14.37
N LEU A 320 -1.11 -11.28 15.39
CA LEU A 320 0.21 -10.94 15.94
C LEU A 320 1.28 -10.94 14.86
N TRP A 321 1.27 -11.96 14.00
CA TRP A 321 2.20 -12.10 12.88
C TRP A 321 2.14 -10.86 11.98
N GLY A 322 0.94 -10.48 11.54
CA GLY A 322 0.72 -9.34 10.64
C GLY A 322 1.26 -8.02 11.18
N VAL A 323 0.88 -7.63 12.41
CA VAL A 323 1.29 -6.31 12.95
C VAL A 323 2.76 -6.27 13.31
N SER A 324 3.26 -7.30 14.00
CA SER A 324 4.63 -7.30 14.50
C SER A 324 5.66 -7.33 13.36
N ILE A 325 5.40 -8.14 12.32
CA ILE A 325 6.26 -8.16 11.13
C ILE A 325 6.12 -6.87 10.36
N SER A 326 4.92 -6.30 10.16
CA SER A 326 4.78 -5.03 9.46
C SER A 326 5.58 -3.91 10.13
N LEU A 327 5.54 -3.80 11.47
CA LEU A 327 6.36 -2.86 12.23
C LEU A 327 7.86 -3.18 12.13
N GLY A 328 8.24 -4.46 12.23
CA GLY A 328 9.62 -4.89 12.06
C GLY A 328 10.14 -4.68 10.64
N MET A 329 9.29 -4.73 9.62
CA MET A 329 9.65 -4.48 8.24
C MET A 329 10.05 -3.02 8.02
N ILE A 330 9.48 -2.05 8.74
CA ILE A 330 9.91 -0.65 8.68
C ILE A 330 11.41 -0.55 8.99
N GLY A 331 11.85 -1.17 10.09
CA GLY A 331 13.26 -1.19 10.48
C GLY A 331 14.16 -1.95 9.51
N ALA A 332 13.72 -3.12 9.04
CA ALA A 332 14.48 -3.88 8.06
C ALA A 332 14.64 -3.10 6.74
N LEU A 333 13.60 -2.38 6.30
CA LEU A 333 13.63 -1.56 5.09
C LEU A 333 14.48 -0.30 5.25
N MET A 334 14.61 0.27 6.45
CA MET A 334 15.61 1.32 6.70
C MET A 334 17.03 0.79 6.47
N ALA A 335 17.34 -0.42 6.91
CA ALA A 335 18.64 -1.04 6.69
C ALA A 335 18.90 -1.38 5.21
N VAL A 336 17.86 -1.79 4.47
CA VAL A 336 17.94 -1.96 3.01
C VAL A 336 18.18 -0.61 2.33
N ALA A 337 17.43 0.43 2.72
CA ALA A 337 17.54 1.76 2.13
C ALA A 337 18.91 2.41 2.35
N ALA A 338 19.55 2.15 3.50
CA ALA A 338 20.88 2.64 3.82
C ALA A 338 21.96 2.15 2.83
N ASN A 339 21.77 0.98 2.21
CA ASN A 339 22.70 0.39 1.24
C ASN A 339 22.07 0.25 -0.15
N ARG A 340 21.09 1.10 -0.49
CA ARG A 340 20.35 1.02 -1.77
C ARG A 340 21.21 1.26 -3.02
N GLU A 341 22.41 1.81 -2.85
CA GLU A 341 23.35 2.05 -3.95
C GLU A 341 23.88 0.74 -4.56
N ASP A 342 23.97 -0.32 -3.76
CA ASP A 342 24.21 -1.68 -4.26
C ASP A 342 22.85 -2.40 -4.44
N LEU A 343 22.38 -2.43 -5.68
CA LEU A 343 21.12 -3.06 -6.05
C LEU A 343 21.10 -4.56 -5.70
N GLY A 344 22.22 -5.26 -5.87
CA GLY A 344 22.36 -6.67 -5.52
C GLY A 344 22.19 -6.87 -4.02
N TYR A 345 22.80 -6.02 -3.20
CA TYR A 345 22.64 -6.04 -1.75
C TYR A 345 21.18 -5.82 -1.36
N ALA A 346 20.57 -4.74 -1.87
CA ALA A 346 19.24 -4.31 -1.47
C ALA A 346 18.17 -5.36 -1.84
N LEU A 347 18.19 -5.83 -3.09
CA LEU A 347 17.27 -6.87 -3.55
C LEU A 347 17.54 -8.23 -2.89
N GLY A 348 18.81 -8.53 -2.55
CA GLY A 348 19.19 -9.72 -1.82
C GLY A 348 18.57 -9.76 -0.42
N MET A 349 18.61 -8.63 0.28
CA MET A 349 17.97 -8.49 1.59
C MET A 349 16.45 -8.56 1.51
N VAL A 350 15.82 -7.88 0.53
CA VAL A 350 14.37 -7.98 0.32
C VAL A 350 13.96 -9.42 0.03
N THR A 351 14.73 -10.13 -0.79
CA THR A 351 14.51 -11.54 -1.11
C THR A 351 14.63 -12.43 0.13
N PHE A 352 15.64 -12.20 0.97
CA PHE A 352 15.80 -12.95 2.20
C PHE A 352 14.66 -12.70 3.20
N LEU A 353 14.26 -11.44 3.39
CA LEU A 353 13.11 -11.05 4.21
C LEU A 353 11.84 -11.73 3.70
N GLY A 354 11.60 -11.71 2.39
CA GLY A 354 10.49 -12.39 1.74
C GLY A 354 10.51 -13.91 1.95
N GLY A 355 11.68 -14.54 1.88
CA GLY A 355 11.86 -15.97 2.16
C GLY A 355 11.58 -16.33 3.62
N ALA A 356 12.14 -15.58 4.57
CA ALA A 356 11.99 -15.85 5.99
C ALA A 356 10.55 -15.57 6.48
N PHE A 357 10.01 -14.38 6.18
CA PHE A 357 8.65 -14.03 6.60
C PHE A 357 7.59 -14.77 5.78
N GLY A 358 7.75 -14.91 4.47
CA GLY A 358 6.85 -15.75 3.66
C GLY A 358 6.86 -17.21 4.11
N GLY A 359 8.03 -17.74 4.48
CA GLY A 359 8.14 -19.05 5.11
C GLY A 359 7.40 -19.14 6.44
N SER A 360 7.58 -18.17 7.35
CA SER A 360 6.86 -18.14 8.62
C SER A 360 5.34 -18.07 8.44
N TYR A 361 4.87 -17.26 7.49
CA TYR A 361 3.46 -17.13 7.14
C TYR A 361 2.85 -18.48 6.76
N LEU A 362 3.51 -19.24 5.87
CA LEU A 362 3.03 -20.56 5.47
C LEU A 362 2.87 -21.51 6.66
N VAL A 363 3.79 -21.45 7.64
CA VAL A 363 3.70 -22.28 8.84
C VAL A 363 2.54 -21.86 9.73
N VAL A 364 2.30 -20.54 9.90
CA VAL A 364 1.12 -20.02 10.62
C VAL A 364 -0.18 -20.49 9.95
N ARG A 365 -0.21 -20.50 8.61
CA ARG A 365 -1.33 -21.03 7.81
C ARG A 365 -1.47 -22.55 7.81
N GLY A 366 -0.67 -23.26 8.60
CA GLY A 366 -0.78 -24.70 8.81
C GLY A 366 0.07 -25.58 7.89
N VAL A 367 0.94 -25.02 7.05
CA VAL A 367 1.91 -25.81 6.28
C VAL A 367 2.95 -26.40 7.22
N ASN A 368 3.30 -27.68 7.03
CA ASN A 368 4.28 -28.35 7.87
C ASN A 368 5.62 -27.59 7.90
N TRP A 369 6.08 -27.21 9.10
CA TRP A 369 7.29 -26.41 9.28
C TRP A 369 8.52 -27.02 8.60
N LYS A 370 8.70 -28.35 8.59
CA LYS A 370 9.84 -29.01 7.95
C LYS A 370 9.80 -28.88 6.43
N ARG A 371 8.61 -28.85 5.84
CA ARG A 371 8.41 -28.70 4.38
C ARG A 371 8.85 -27.31 3.91
N VAL A 372 8.64 -26.29 4.74
CA VAL A 372 8.99 -24.89 4.45
C VAL A 372 10.43 -24.57 4.87
N SER A 373 10.78 -24.83 6.13
CA SER A 373 12.08 -24.43 6.70
C SER A 373 13.28 -25.19 6.15
N ARG A 374 13.18 -26.49 5.82
CA ARG A 374 14.33 -27.26 5.31
C ARG A 374 14.94 -26.66 4.05
N PRO A 375 14.20 -26.41 2.96
CA PRO A 375 14.78 -25.80 1.76
C PRO A 375 15.29 -24.39 2.04
N LEU A 376 14.54 -23.57 2.78
CA LEU A 376 14.92 -22.18 3.08
C LEU A 376 16.19 -22.09 3.95
N ILE A 377 16.28 -22.86 5.03
CA ILE A 377 17.45 -22.88 5.92
C ILE A 377 18.67 -23.47 5.19
N SER A 378 18.49 -24.57 4.44
CA SER A 378 19.60 -25.18 3.70
C SER A 378 20.14 -24.22 2.65
N GLY A 379 19.25 -23.54 1.92
CA GLY A 379 19.63 -22.51 0.95
C GLY A 379 20.26 -21.30 1.62
N ALA A 380 19.70 -20.80 2.72
CA ALA A 380 20.27 -19.69 3.48
C ALA A 380 21.70 -20.02 3.95
N ILE A 381 21.94 -21.20 4.52
CA ILE A 381 23.28 -21.62 4.93
C ILE A 381 24.24 -21.65 3.74
N LEU A 382 23.84 -22.25 2.61
CA LEU A 382 24.69 -22.32 1.41
C LEU A 382 25.01 -20.92 0.86
N LEU A 383 24.00 -20.05 0.77
CA LEU A 383 24.15 -18.69 0.27
C LEU A 383 24.97 -17.81 1.23
N THR A 384 24.83 -17.99 2.55
CA THR A 384 25.68 -17.34 3.56
C THR A 384 27.13 -17.81 3.47
N ILE A 385 27.38 -19.12 3.31
CA ILE A 385 28.74 -19.64 3.10
C ILE A 385 29.32 -19.05 1.83
N PHE A 386 28.54 -18.96 0.76
CA PHE A 386 28.96 -18.33 -0.48
C PHE A 386 29.37 -16.86 -0.25
N LEU A 387 28.54 -16.06 0.44
CA LEU A 387 28.86 -14.67 0.81
C LEU A 387 30.13 -14.52 1.66
N LEU A 388 30.43 -15.48 2.55
CA LEU A 388 31.58 -15.43 3.45
C LEU A 388 32.89 -15.90 2.83
N VAL A 389 32.82 -16.85 1.89
CA VAL A 389 34.01 -17.48 1.27
C VAL A 389 34.49 -16.68 0.07
N VAL A 390 33.57 -16.04 -0.63
CA VAL A 390 33.84 -15.31 -1.86
C VAL A 390 34.17 -13.86 -1.52
N GLU A 391 35.25 -13.34 -2.10
CA GLU A 391 35.60 -11.93 -1.96
C GLU A 391 34.48 -11.06 -2.55
N THR A 392 33.97 -10.10 -1.78
CA THR A 392 32.83 -9.25 -2.17
C THR A 392 33.06 -8.49 -3.47
N ASP A 393 34.31 -8.20 -3.81
CA ASP A 393 34.70 -7.45 -5.03
C ASP A 393 34.90 -8.36 -6.26
N SER A 394 34.72 -9.68 -6.11
CA SER A 394 34.91 -10.61 -7.20
C SER A 394 33.68 -10.70 -8.10
N ASN A 395 33.84 -10.31 -9.37
CA ASN A 395 32.80 -10.45 -10.39
C ASN A 395 32.84 -11.85 -11.01
N TYR A 396 31.73 -12.58 -10.91
CA TYR A 396 31.56 -13.87 -11.57
C TYR A 396 30.65 -13.71 -12.78
N TYR A 397 31.19 -13.87 -13.99
CA TYR A 397 30.43 -13.72 -15.23
C TYR A 397 29.69 -12.37 -15.36
N GLY A 398 30.23 -11.31 -14.75
CA GLY A 398 29.63 -9.97 -14.76
C GLY A 398 28.55 -9.74 -13.69
N LEU A 399 28.35 -10.68 -12.77
CA LEU A 399 27.45 -10.54 -11.62
C LEU A 399 28.24 -10.39 -10.32
N SER A 400 27.75 -9.53 -9.42
CA SER A 400 28.26 -9.40 -8.06
C SER A 400 27.81 -10.57 -7.17
N VAL A 401 28.49 -10.76 -6.05
CA VAL A 401 28.16 -11.82 -5.08
C VAL A 401 26.72 -11.65 -4.54
N TYR A 402 26.29 -10.40 -4.31
CA TYR A 402 24.93 -10.10 -3.84
C TYR A 402 23.87 -10.28 -4.94
N GLU A 403 24.18 -10.03 -6.21
CA GLU A 403 23.28 -10.33 -7.33
C GLU A 403 23.05 -11.84 -7.47
N ILE A 404 24.10 -12.65 -7.34
CA ILE A 404 23.99 -14.11 -7.34
C ILE A 404 23.15 -14.58 -6.15
N PHE A 405 23.39 -14.02 -4.96
CA PHE A 405 22.57 -14.28 -3.78
C PHE A 405 21.10 -13.97 -4.05
N THR A 406 20.81 -12.81 -4.65
CA THR A 406 19.46 -12.35 -4.98
C THR A 406 18.76 -13.32 -5.93
N ILE A 407 19.40 -13.67 -7.05
CA ILE A 407 18.81 -14.55 -8.07
C ILE A 407 18.51 -15.94 -7.49
N LEU A 408 19.48 -16.55 -6.82
CA LEU A 408 19.32 -17.89 -6.25
C LEU A 408 18.32 -17.89 -5.08
N GLY A 409 18.39 -16.87 -4.22
CA GLY A 409 17.46 -16.67 -3.11
C GLY A 409 16.03 -16.46 -3.61
N PHE A 410 15.85 -15.73 -4.71
CA PHE A 410 14.54 -15.48 -5.33
C PHE A 410 13.98 -16.78 -5.87
N ILE A 411 14.75 -17.54 -6.66
CA ILE A 411 14.33 -18.84 -7.19
C ILE A 411 13.91 -19.77 -6.05
N LEU A 412 14.73 -19.89 -5.00
CA LEU A 412 14.44 -20.74 -3.86
C LEU A 412 13.15 -20.31 -3.14
N THR A 413 13.02 -19.02 -2.84
CA THR A 413 11.85 -18.46 -2.16
C THR A 413 10.59 -18.66 -2.99
N SER A 414 10.63 -18.34 -4.29
CA SER A 414 9.53 -18.55 -5.22
C SER A 414 9.14 -20.02 -5.31
N LEU A 415 10.09 -20.96 -5.37
CA LEU A 415 9.78 -22.40 -5.40
C LEU A 415 9.02 -22.85 -4.14
N VAL A 416 9.44 -22.39 -2.96
CA VAL A 416 8.77 -22.72 -1.69
C VAL A 416 7.38 -22.11 -1.64
N LEU A 417 7.24 -20.83 -1.97
CA LEU A 417 5.95 -20.12 -1.94
C LEU A 417 4.96 -20.63 -2.99
N LEU A 418 5.40 -20.83 -4.24
CA LEU A 418 4.55 -21.33 -5.33
C LEU A 418 4.08 -22.78 -5.10
N ARG A 419 4.93 -23.61 -4.48
CA ARG A 419 4.56 -24.99 -4.13
C ARG A 419 3.42 -25.04 -3.12
N ASP A 420 3.39 -24.11 -2.18
CA ASP A 420 2.44 -24.06 -1.08
C ASP A 420 1.42 -22.91 -1.21
N GLN A 421 1.26 -22.36 -2.42
CA GLN A 421 0.45 -21.16 -2.69
C GLN A 421 -1.03 -21.30 -2.29
N ASN A 422 -1.59 -22.50 -2.29
CA ASN A 422 -2.99 -22.74 -1.88
C ASN A 422 -3.23 -22.41 -0.40
N SER A 423 -2.18 -22.36 0.43
CA SER A 423 -2.28 -21.99 1.85
C SER A 423 -2.22 -20.47 2.07
N VAL A 424 -1.90 -19.69 1.04
CA VAL A 424 -1.82 -18.24 1.07
C VAL A 424 -3.17 -17.64 0.72
N SER A 425 -3.63 -16.67 1.51
CA SER A 425 -4.87 -15.94 1.21
C SER A 425 -4.67 -14.96 0.04
N ASP A 426 -5.74 -14.68 -0.69
CA ASP A 426 -5.68 -13.70 -1.78
C ASP A 426 -5.33 -12.30 -1.25
N ARG A 427 -5.75 -12.00 -0.01
CA ARG A 427 -5.41 -10.77 0.71
C ARG A 427 -3.91 -10.56 0.82
N VAL A 428 -3.19 -11.60 1.26
CA VAL A 428 -1.73 -11.55 1.38
C VAL A 428 -1.05 -11.39 0.03
N LEU A 429 -1.54 -12.08 -0.99
CA LEU A 429 -0.95 -12.01 -2.33
C LEU A 429 -1.07 -10.60 -2.91
N TRP A 430 -2.21 -9.92 -2.74
CA TRP A 430 -2.37 -8.58 -3.27
C TRP A 430 -1.65 -7.52 -2.43
N VAL A 431 -1.69 -7.61 -1.10
CA VAL A 431 -0.90 -6.73 -0.22
C VAL A 431 0.59 -6.89 -0.53
N GLY A 432 1.06 -8.14 -0.65
CA GLY A 432 2.43 -8.46 -1.02
C GLY A 432 2.81 -7.88 -2.38
N SER A 433 1.91 -7.88 -3.37
CA SER A 433 2.16 -7.24 -4.66
C SER A 433 2.36 -5.73 -4.53
N VAL A 434 1.52 -5.04 -3.75
CA VAL A 434 1.66 -3.60 -3.51
C VAL A 434 2.96 -3.29 -2.79
N THR A 435 3.29 -4.07 -1.75
CA THR A 435 4.55 -3.90 -1.00
C THR A 435 5.78 -4.12 -1.90
N ILE A 436 5.82 -5.20 -2.67
CA ILE A 436 6.94 -5.48 -3.59
C ILE A 436 7.06 -4.37 -4.64
N LEU A 437 5.94 -3.86 -5.17
CA LEU A 437 5.96 -2.74 -6.10
C LEU A 437 6.61 -1.51 -5.48
N ILE A 438 6.18 -1.11 -4.28
CA ILE A 438 6.74 0.06 -3.57
C ILE A 438 8.26 -0.14 -3.37
N LEU A 439 8.69 -1.34 -2.98
CA LEU A 439 10.11 -1.65 -2.82
C LEU A 439 10.89 -1.55 -4.11
N LEU A 440 10.36 -2.08 -5.22
CA LEU A 440 11.02 -1.99 -6.52
C LEU A 440 11.16 -0.55 -6.97
N VAL A 441 10.09 0.26 -6.85
CA VAL A 441 10.10 1.69 -7.21
C VAL A 441 11.11 2.49 -6.37
N LEU A 442 11.27 2.16 -5.09
CA LEU A 442 12.20 2.87 -4.20
C LEU A 442 13.67 2.44 -4.34
N LEU A 443 13.92 1.19 -4.73
CA LEU A 443 15.26 0.60 -4.73
C LEU A 443 15.89 0.49 -6.11
N VAL A 444 15.10 0.26 -7.16
CA VAL A 444 15.63 0.07 -8.51
C VAL A 444 15.80 1.45 -9.15
N PRO A 445 17.03 1.85 -9.53
CA PRO A 445 17.26 3.13 -10.16
C PRO A 445 16.59 3.16 -11.53
N SER A 446 15.94 4.28 -11.85
CA SER A 446 15.34 4.55 -13.16
C SER A 446 15.68 5.99 -13.58
N GLY A 447 16.83 6.16 -14.22
CA GLY A 447 17.26 7.43 -14.79
C GLY A 447 17.04 7.44 -16.31
N PHE A 448 16.76 8.61 -16.90
CA PHE A 448 16.67 8.76 -18.36
C PHE A 448 17.94 8.23 -19.04
N SER A 449 17.78 7.57 -20.19
CA SER A 449 18.93 7.04 -20.95
C SER A 449 19.92 8.14 -21.36
N GLU A 450 19.41 9.35 -21.61
CA GLU A 450 20.23 10.53 -21.96
C GLU A 450 21.22 10.92 -20.86
N ASN A 451 20.90 10.62 -19.60
CA ASN A 451 21.74 10.89 -18.43
C ASN A 451 22.61 9.68 -18.03
N GLY A 452 22.72 8.68 -18.91
CA GLY A 452 23.45 7.43 -18.64
C GLY A 452 22.70 6.42 -17.76
N GLY A 453 21.40 6.63 -17.55
CA GLY A 453 20.51 5.64 -16.93
C GLY A 453 20.05 4.57 -17.91
N ASP A 454 19.20 3.64 -17.46
CA ASP A 454 18.63 2.57 -18.27
C ASP A 454 17.22 2.90 -18.83
N GLY A 455 16.75 4.13 -18.66
CA GLY A 455 15.42 4.57 -19.08
C GLY A 455 14.27 3.91 -18.31
N GLY A 456 14.56 3.25 -17.18
CA GLY A 456 13.59 2.49 -16.40
C GLY A 456 13.35 1.06 -16.92
N ILE A 457 14.19 0.55 -17.83
CA ILE A 457 14.05 -0.81 -18.39
C ILE A 457 14.03 -1.87 -17.29
N LEU A 458 14.97 -1.84 -16.34
CA LEU A 458 15.06 -2.83 -15.27
C LEU A 458 13.83 -2.76 -14.35
N LEU A 459 13.48 -1.56 -13.87
CA LEU A 459 12.33 -1.32 -13.00
C LEU A 459 11.04 -1.83 -13.65
N LEU A 460 10.73 -1.38 -14.85
CA LEU A 460 9.50 -1.73 -15.55
C LEU A 460 9.46 -3.20 -15.97
N SER A 461 10.62 -3.84 -16.22
CA SER A 461 10.69 -5.29 -16.46
C SER A 461 10.35 -6.08 -15.21
N LEU A 462 10.90 -5.71 -14.04
CA LEU A 462 10.58 -6.36 -12.76
C LEU A 462 9.12 -6.16 -12.37
N LEU A 463 8.57 -4.96 -12.58
CA LEU A 463 7.15 -4.69 -12.37
C LEU A 463 6.25 -5.47 -13.35
N SER A 464 6.67 -5.62 -14.61
CA SER A 464 5.96 -6.48 -15.57
C SER A 464 5.90 -7.93 -15.08
N ILE A 465 7.01 -8.47 -14.58
CA ILE A 465 7.06 -9.83 -14.01
C ILE A 465 6.11 -9.95 -12.80
N LEU A 466 6.10 -8.95 -11.92
CA LEU A 466 5.19 -8.90 -10.78
C LEU A 466 3.73 -8.97 -11.23
N HIS A 467 3.32 -8.12 -12.18
CA HIS A 467 1.94 -8.07 -12.66
C HIS A 467 1.53 -9.30 -13.47
N ILE A 468 2.45 -9.89 -14.24
CA ILE A 468 2.23 -11.19 -14.89
C ILE A 468 1.99 -12.27 -13.81
N GLY A 469 2.79 -12.25 -12.73
CA GLY A 469 2.62 -13.14 -11.60
C GLY A 469 1.26 -13.01 -10.92
N THR A 470 0.81 -11.78 -10.65
CA THR A 470 -0.53 -11.54 -10.07
C THR A 470 -1.65 -11.93 -11.03
N ALA A 471 -1.49 -11.70 -12.34
CA ALA A 471 -2.45 -12.11 -13.36
C ALA A 471 -2.61 -13.64 -13.40
N ILE A 472 -1.49 -14.37 -13.41
CA ILE A 472 -1.48 -15.84 -13.39
C ILE A 472 -2.20 -16.34 -12.13
N MET A 473 -1.92 -15.74 -10.97
CA MET A 473 -2.58 -16.11 -9.72
C MET A 473 -4.07 -15.77 -9.71
N ALA A 474 -4.46 -14.59 -10.22
CA ALA A 474 -5.84 -14.16 -10.34
C ALA A 474 -6.66 -15.17 -11.16
N ILE A 475 -6.12 -15.58 -12.32
CA ILE A 475 -6.76 -16.55 -13.23
C ILE A 475 -6.79 -17.96 -12.63
N LYS A 476 -5.69 -18.40 -12.02
CA LYS A 476 -5.57 -19.75 -11.47
C LYS A 476 -6.48 -19.98 -10.26
N ARG A 477 -6.74 -18.91 -9.50
CA ARG A 477 -7.48 -18.95 -8.23
C ARG A 477 -8.92 -18.42 -8.36
N ASP A 478 -9.30 -17.95 -9.55
CA ASP A 478 -10.57 -17.25 -9.79
C ASP A 478 -10.81 -16.14 -8.75
N SER A 479 -9.76 -15.35 -8.46
CA SER A 479 -9.74 -14.40 -7.34
C SER A 479 -10.18 -12.99 -7.75
N PRO A 480 -11.26 -12.44 -7.15
CA PRO A 480 -11.69 -11.07 -7.35
C PRO A 480 -10.64 -10.03 -6.96
N SER A 481 -9.98 -10.22 -5.82
CA SER A 481 -9.02 -9.24 -5.27
C SER A 481 -7.74 -9.17 -6.07
N LEU A 482 -7.23 -10.31 -6.52
CA LEU A 482 -6.06 -10.34 -7.40
C LEU A 482 -6.39 -9.83 -8.80
N SER A 483 -7.61 -10.07 -9.29
CA SER A 483 -8.07 -9.49 -10.55
C SER A 483 -8.10 -7.96 -10.47
N GLY A 484 -8.69 -7.42 -9.41
CA GLY A 484 -8.73 -5.98 -9.12
C GLY A 484 -7.35 -5.35 -9.10
N ILE A 485 -6.44 -5.93 -8.34
CA ILE A 485 -5.07 -5.40 -8.19
C ILE A 485 -4.27 -5.55 -9.49
N THR A 486 -4.40 -6.65 -10.23
CA THR A 486 -3.69 -6.81 -11.50
C THR A 486 -4.13 -5.77 -12.54
N VAL A 487 -5.42 -5.42 -12.57
CA VAL A 487 -5.97 -4.45 -13.52
C VAL A 487 -5.62 -3.01 -13.13
N LEU A 488 -5.74 -2.67 -11.85
CA LEU A 488 -5.64 -1.27 -11.40
C LEU A 488 -4.22 -0.85 -11.02
N LEU A 489 -3.48 -1.74 -10.37
CA LEU A 489 -2.19 -1.41 -9.77
C LEU A 489 -1.22 -0.78 -10.78
N PRO A 490 -1.00 -1.35 -12.00
CA PRO A 490 -0.06 -0.81 -12.99
C PRO A 490 -0.29 0.65 -13.38
N TRP A 491 -1.54 1.11 -13.32
CA TRP A 491 -1.93 2.46 -13.69
C TRP A 491 -1.94 3.38 -12.48
N SER A 492 -2.48 2.90 -11.35
CA SER A 492 -2.59 3.70 -10.13
C SER A 492 -1.24 4.07 -9.54
N TRP A 493 -0.25 3.17 -9.58
CA TRP A 493 1.05 3.48 -8.97
C TRP A 493 1.77 4.59 -9.74
N ILE A 494 1.77 4.53 -11.08
CA ILE A 494 2.40 5.56 -11.92
C ILE A 494 1.68 6.90 -11.73
N LEU A 495 0.35 6.87 -11.70
CA LEU A 495 -0.44 8.07 -11.49
C LEU A 495 -0.13 8.72 -10.13
N ILE A 496 -0.06 7.92 -9.06
CA ILE A 496 0.24 8.41 -7.71
C ILE A 496 1.67 8.95 -7.64
N GLU A 497 2.62 8.22 -8.23
CA GLU A 497 4.03 8.59 -8.26
C GLU A 497 4.23 9.94 -8.98
N GLU A 498 3.66 10.10 -10.18
CA GLU A 498 3.73 11.35 -10.94
C GLU A 498 3.08 12.52 -10.16
N ILE A 499 1.90 12.31 -9.56
CA ILE A 499 1.25 13.34 -8.75
C ILE A 499 2.11 13.73 -7.54
N LEU A 500 2.73 12.75 -6.87
CA LEU A 500 3.58 12.98 -5.71
C LEU A 500 4.83 13.75 -6.12
N GLN A 501 5.51 13.32 -7.20
CA GLN A 501 6.69 13.99 -7.74
C GLN A 501 6.37 15.45 -8.10
N GLN A 502 5.31 15.70 -8.86
CA GLN A 502 4.92 17.05 -9.24
C GLN A 502 4.49 17.91 -8.05
N THR A 503 3.88 17.31 -7.02
CA THR A 503 3.55 18.01 -5.78
C THR A 503 4.82 18.44 -5.05
N VAL A 504 5.79 17.55 -4.90
CA VAL A 504 7.09 17.84 -4.28
C VAL A 504 7.83 18.91 -5.07
N ASP A 505 7.94 18.75 -6.39
CA ASP A 505 8.60 19.72 -7.27
C ASP A 505 7.96 21.11 -7.18
N THR A 506 6.63 21.18 -7.16
CA THR A 506 5.90 22.43 -7.00
C THR A 506 6.20 23.09 -5.65
N ILE A 507 6.22 22.32 -4.56
CA ILE A 507 6.55 22.83 -3.22
C ILE A 507 8.01 23.34 -3.17
N TYR A 508 8.95 22.62 -3.78
CA TYR A 508 10.36 23.01 -3.77
C TYR A 508 10.61 24.27 -4.60
N VAL A 509 10.05 24.33 -5.81
CA VAL A 509 10.11 25.53 -6.67
C VAL A 509 9.45 26.72 -5.97
N ALA A 510 8.29 26.52 -5.33
CA ALA A 510 7.60 27.59 -4.60
C ALA A 510 8.41 28.13 -3.42
N ASN A 511 9.26 27.31 -2.80
CA ASN A 511 10.11 27.70 -1.67
C ASN A 511 11.55 28.09 -2.08
N ASN A 512 11.85 28.18 -3.39
CA ASN A 512 13.21 28.42 -3.92
C ASN A 512 14.27 27.43 -3.40
N PHE A 513 13.87 26.19 -3.14
CA PHE A 513 14.82 25.11 -2.88
C PHE A 513 15.35 24.54 -4.19
N ASP A 514 16.58 24.04 -4.17
CA ASP A 514 17.11 23.25 -5.28
C ASP A 514 16.20 22.04 -5.51
N ARG A 515 15.84 21.79 -6.78
CA ARG A 515 14.97 20.66 -7.13
C ARG A 515 15.56 19.35 -6.60
N LEU A 516 14.71 18.55 -5.96
CA LEU A 516 15.06 17.18 -5.61
C LEU A 516 15.37 16.40 -6.90
N VAL A 517 16.36 15.52 -6.83
CA VAL A 517 16.59 14.53 -7.89
C VAL A 517 15.37 13.61 -7.90
N SER A 518 14.64 13.56 -9.02
CA SER A 518 13.51 12.64 -9.15
C SER A 518 14.00 11.21 -8.94
N ILE A 519 13.26 10.47 -8.12
CA ILE A 519 13.50 9.05 -7.82
C ILE A 519 13.18 8.20 -9.06
N VAL A 520 12.17 8.59 -9.84
CA VAL A 520 11.67 7.84 -10.98
C VAL A 520 11.70 8.70 -12.24
N ASN A 521 12.46 8.27 -13.24
CA ASN A 521 12.47 8.86 -14.57
C ASN A 521 12.37 7.74 -15.59
N LEU A 522 11.30 7.76 -16.39
CA LEU A 522 10.98 6.69 -17.33
C LEU A 522 11.07 7.20 -18.76
N ASP A 523 11.84 6.50 -19.59
CA ASP A 523 11.83 6.75 -21.02
C ASP A 523 10.50 6.30 -21.63
N SER A 524 10.01 7.03 -22.63
CA SER A 524 8.72 6.78 -23.28
C SER A 524 8.60 5.38 -23.92
N GLY A 525 9.72 4.80 -24.39
CA GLY A 525 9.77 3.47 -25.00
C GLY A 525 9.51 2.33 -24.00
N PRO A 526 10.35 2.17 -22.96
CA PRO A 526 10.14 1.22 -21.87
C PRO A 526 8.76 1.37 -21.22
N LEU A 527 8.31 2.62 -20.98
CA LEU A 527 6.99 2.92 -20.44
C LEU A 527 5.87 2.40 -21.35
N LEU A 528 5.95 2.64 -22.66
CA LEU A 528 4.97 2.12 -23.62
C LEU A 528 4.85 0.59 -23.54
N ILE A 529 5.98 -0.13 -23.53
CA ILE A 529 5.99 -1.60 -23.47
C ILE A 529 5.31 -2.09 -22.20
N TYR A 530 5.65 -1.50 -21.06
CA TYR A 530 5.04 -1.81 -19.76
C TYR A 530 3.53 -1.61 -19.76
N LEU A 531 3.05 -0.49 -20.32
CA LEU A 531 1.62 -0.18 -20.38
C LEU A 531 0.86 -1.06 -21.39
N ILE A 532 1.50 -1.49 -22.48
CA ILE A 532 0.92 -2.49 -23.41
C ILE A 532 0.75 -3.83 -22.70
N ILE A 533 1.78 -4.31 -21.98
CA ILE A 533 1.69 -5.53 -21.18
C ILE A 533 0.54 -5.40 -20.18
N SER A 534 0.48 -4.28 -19.45
CA SER A 534 -0.58 -4.00 -18.47
C SER A 534 -1.97 -3.99 -19.11
N SER A 535 -2.12 -3.45 -20.32
CA SER A 535 -3.38 -3.47 -21.07
C SER A 535 -3.80 -4.89 -21.49
N LEU A 536 -2.85 -5.72 -21.92
CA LEU A 536 -3.11 -7.12 -22.27
C LEU A 536 -3.48 -7.96 -21.04
N LEU A 537 -2.81 -7.74 -19.90
CA LEU A 537 -3.14 -8.37 -18.63
C LEU A 537 -4.54 -7.96 -18.16
N LEU A 538 -4.86 -6.67 -18.25
CA LEU A 538 -6.17 -6.13 -17.95
C LEU A 538 -7.27 -6.85 -18.73
N PHE A 539 -7.09 -6.97 -20.05
CA PHE A 539 -8.04 -7.68 -20.91
C PHE A 539 -8.16 -9.16 -20.50
N THR A 540 -7.04 -9.86 -20.37
CA THR A 540 -7.00 -11.31 -20.07
C THR A 540 -7.64 -11.65 -18.72
N VAL A 541 -7.36 -10.87 -17.68
CA VAL A 541 -7.91 -11.06 -16.34
C VAL A 541 -9.40 -10.79 -16.32
N ASN A 542 -9.85 -9.69 -16.95
CA ASN A 542 -11.28 -9.38 -17.00
C ASN A 542 -12.08 -10.40 -17.83
N LEU A 543 -11.50 -10.94 -18.92
CA LEU A 543 -12.14 -12.04 -19.68
C LEU A 543 -12.44 -13.24 -18.78
N LYS A 544 -11.51 -13.58 -17.88
CA LYS A 544 -11.64 -14.73 -16.99
C LYS A 544 -12.57 -14.46 -15.80
N ALA A 545 -12.60 -13.23 -15.29
CA ALA A 545 -13.46 -12.82 -14.18
C ALA A 545 -14.98 -12.91 -14.51
N GLY A 546 -15.36 -12.97 -15.79
CA GLY A 546 -16.73 -13.25 -16.23
C GLY A 546 -17.71 -12.08 -16.05
N GLU A 547 -19.00 -12.38 -16.11
CA GLU A 547 -20.11 -11.41 -16.06
C GLU A 547 -20.35 -10.81 -14.66
N THR A 548 -19.85 -11.44 -13.60
CA THR A 548 -19.99 -10.99 -12.20
C THR A 548 -19.06 -9.83 -11.85
N GLY A 549 -18.76 -8.95 -12.82
CA GLY A 549 -17.76 -7.90 -12.78
C GLY A 549 -17.56 -7.27 -11.39
N ILE A 550 -16.33 -7.33 -10.91
CA ILE A 550 -15.93 -6.88 -9.58
C ILE A 550 -16.27 -5.39 -9.46
N ASN A 551 -17.26 -5.04 -8.63
CA ASN A 551 -17.71 -3.67 -8.44
C ASN A 551 -17.26 -3.13 -7.10
N LEU A 552 -16.29 -2.21 -7.11
CA LEU A 552 -15.78 -1.55 -5.89
C LEU A 552 -16.88 -0.75 -5.18
N ALA A 553 -17.88 -0.26 -5.90
CA ALA A 553 -18.97 0.52 -5.33
C ALA A 553 -19.82 -0.26 -4.32
N SER A 554 -19.80 -1.61 -4.37
CA SER A 554 -20.49 -2.46 -3.41
C SER A 554 -20.01 -2.25 -1.96
N LYS A 555 -18.78 -1.74 -1.78
CA LYS A 555 -18.19 -1.48 -0.45
C LYS A 555 -18.47 -0.08 0.08
N PHE A 556 -18.84 0.85 -0.78
CA PHE A 556 -19.30 2.18 -0.39
C PHE A 556 -20.78 2.07 0.02
N MET A 557 -21.02 1.44 1.17
CA MET A 557 -22.37 1.27 1.71
C MET A 557 -22.99 2.65 2.00
N GLY A 558 -24.16 2.93 1.44
CA GLY A 558 -25.31 3.65 2.03
C GLY A 558 -25.15 4.94 2.85
N ILE A 559 -23.98 5.56 2.95
CA ILE A 559 -23.76 6.72 3.83
C ILE A 559 -24.37 8.00 3.23
N THR A 560 -24.51 8.07 1.90
CA THR A 560 -25.03 9.25 1.17
C THR A 560 -25.70 8.90 -0.17
N GLU A 561 -26.57 9.78 -0.69
CA GLU A 561 -27.17 9.69 -2.05
C GLU A 561 -26.10 9.62 -3.16
N ILE A 562 -24.95 10.24 -2.93
CA ILE A 562 -23.79 10.20 -3.84
C ILE A 562 -23.24 8.77 -3.92
N SER A 563 -23.16 8.07 -2.79
CA SER A 563 -22.70 6.67 -2.73
C SER A 563 -23.62 5.73 -3.51
N SER A 564 -24.93 5.90 -3.39
CA SER A 564 -25.90 5.12 -4.18
C SER A 564 -25.81 5.43 -5.66
N SER A 565 -25.65 6.70 -6.04
CA SER A 565 -25.49 7.09 -7.44
C SER A 565 -24.23 6.48 -8.07
N ILE A 566 -23.10 6.50 -7.35
CA ILE A 566 -21.85 5.88 -7.81
C ILE A 566 -22.01 4.36 -7.96
N ARG A 567 -22.70 3.70 -7.02
CA ARG A 567 -22.98 2.27 -7.09
C ARG A 567 -23.82 1.89 -8.30
N ASP A 568 -24.88 2.65 -8.54
CA ASP A 568 -25.85 2.35 -9.59
C ASP A 568 -25.32 2.75 -10.97
N SER A 569 -24.29 3.63 -11.04
CA SER A 569 -23.65 4.06 -12.29
C SER A 569 -22.78 3.00 -12.99
N ASN A 570 -22.40 1.93 -12.29
CA ASN A 570 -21.43 0.93 -12.75
C ASN A 570 -20.02 1.48 -13.10
N VAL A 571 -19.72 2.75 -12.80
CA VAL A 571 -18.42 3.37 -13.12
C VAL A 571 -17.25 2.72 -12.38
N LEU A 572 -17.52 2.10 -11.22
CA LEU A 572 -16.55 1.38 -10.40
C LEU A 572 -16.52 -0.15 -10.64
N GLN A 573 -17.15 -0.64 -11.71
CA GLN A 573 -16.92 -2.00 -12.20
C GLN A 573 -15.51 -2.13 -12.79
N LEU A 574 -14.87 -3.28 -12.62
CA LEU A 574 -13.48 -3.48 -13.03
C LEU A 574 -13.21 -3.22 -14.52
N TRP A 575 -14.12 -3.63 -15.41
CA TRP A 575 -14.05 -3.30 -16.84
C TRP A 575 -14.06 -1.79 -17.10
N ASN A 576 -14.95 -1.04 -16.43
CA ASN A 576 -15.07 0.40 -16.60
C ASN A 576 -13.89 1.15 -15.96
N LEU A 577 -13.44 0.74 -14.77
CA LEU A 577 -12.22 1.24 -14.15
C LEU A 577 -11.00 1.00 -15.04
N GLY A 578 -10.92 -0.20 -15.63
CA GLY A 578 -9.91 -0.56 -16.61
C GLY A 578 -9.94 0.28 -17.89
N LEU A 579 -10.99 1.06 -18.13
CA LEU A 579 -11.05 2.00 -19.25
C LEU A 579 -10.63 3.41 -18.82
N TRP A 580 -11.30 3.99 -17.81
CA TRP A 580 -11.11 5.41 -17.50
C TRP A 580 -9.84 5.68 -16.68
N LEU A 581 -9.41 4.78 -15.79
CA LEU A 581 -8.19 4.97 -15.00
C LEU A 581 -6.94 4.95 -15.90
N PRO A 582 -6.78 4.01 -16.86
CA PRO A 582 -5.68 4.06 -17.81
C PRO A 582 -5.66 5.33 -18.67
N LEU A 583 -6.83 5.75 -19.19
CA LEU A 583 -6.92 6.97 -20.00
C LEU A 583 -6.60 8.23 -19.18
N LEU A 584 -7.00 8.30 -17.91
CA LEU A 584 -6.63 9.37 -16.99
C LEU A 584 -5.12 9.39 -16.75
N THR A 585 -4.54 8.22 -16.49
CA THR A 585 -3.09 8.07 -16.28
C THR A 585 -2.31 8.55 -17.51
N ILE A 586 -2.78 8.21 -18.73
CA ILE A 586 -2.16 8.66 -19.98
C ILE A 586 -2.18 10.18 -20.10
N ILE A 587 -3.31 10.84 -19.81
CA ILE A 587 -3.41 12.31 -19.89
C ILE A 587 -2.44 12.99 -18.92
N VAL A 588 -2.36 12.49 -17.68
CA VAL A 588 -1.47 13.05 -16.66
C VAL A 588 -0.01 12.87 -17.06
N LEU A 589 0.40 11.66 -17.45
CA LEU A 589 1.77 11.40 -17.90
C LEU A 589 2.15 12.20 -19.14
N ALA A 590 1.22 12.34 -20.10
CA ALA A 590 1.46 13.15 -21.28
C ALA A 590 1.66 14.64 -20.93
N GLN A 591 1.11 15.15 -19.83
CA GLN A 591 1.32 16.53 -19.38
C GLN A 591 2.76 16.75 -18.91
N PHE A 592 3.40 15.73 -18.36
CA PHE A 592 4.71 15.83 -17.72
C PHE A 592 5.83 15.12 -18.51
N GLY A 593 5.60 14.89 -19.80
CA GLY A 593 6.64 14.39 -20.72
C GLY A 593 6.81 12.87 -20.76
N GLY A 594 5.87 12.09 -20.22
CA GLY A 594 5.93 10.64 -20.25
C GLY A 594 5.77 10.00 -21.64
N PHE A 595 5.29 10.76 -22.64
CA PHE A 595 5.05 10.23 -23.98
C PHE A 595 5.55 11.15 -25.10
N THR A 596 5.99 10.51 -26.19
CA THR A 596 6.11 11.11 -27.53
C THR A 596 4.78 11.03 -28.29
N ALA A 597 4.66 11.73 -29.41
CA ALA A 597 3.47 11.73 -30.25
C ALA A 597 3.11 10.31 -30.75
N ILE A 598 4.11 9.48 -31.05
CA ILE A 598 3.90 8.10 -31.50
C ILE A 598 3.44 7.20 -30.33
N THR A 599 4.12 7.30 -29.19
CA THR A 599 3.87 6.40 -28.05
C THR A 599 2.47 6.62 -27.44
N ILE A 600 2.01 7.88 -27.32
CA ILE A 600 0.65 8.19 -26.83
C ILE A 600 -0.44 7.63 -27.77
N LEU A 601 -0.22 7.68 -29.09
CA LEU A 601 -1.17 7.18 -30.08
C LEU A 601 -1.27 5.64 -30.01
N ILE A 602 -0.13 4.95 -29.90
CA ILE A 602 -0.10 3.48 -29.79
C ILE A 602 -0.86 3.03 -28.55
N ILE A 603 -0.52 3.58 -27.37
CA ILE A 603 -1.14 3.10 -26.12
C ILE A 603 -2.65 3.39 -26.09
N THR A 604 -3.06 4.56 -26.60
CA THR A 604 -4.48 4.92 -26.65
C THR A 604 -5.24 4.03 -27.63
N MET A 605 -4.64 3.67 -28.76
CA MET A 605 -5.23 2.72 -29.72
C MET A 605 -5.36 1.32 -29.12
N VAL A 606 -4.34 0.84 -28.38
CA VAL A 606 -4.37 -0.47 -27.71
C VAL A 606 -5.50 -0.55 -26.69
N ILE A 607 -5.61 0.42 -25.77
CA ILE A 607 -6.67 0.43 -24.75
C ILE A 607 -8.05 0.51 -25.43
N SER A 608 -8.24 1.48 -26.32
CA SER A 608 -9.54 1.68 -26.99
C SER A 608 -9.94 0.43 -27.78
N GLY A 609 -9.00 -0.15 -28.52
CA GLY A 609 -9.22 -1.37 -29.29
C GLY A 609 -9.59 -2.57 -28.44
N LEU A 610 -8.93 -2.79 -27.30
CA LEU A 610 -9.23 -3.89 -26.38
C LEU A 610 -10.65 -3.79 -25.80
N HIS A 611 -11.06 -2.60 -25.33
CA HIS A 611 -12.40 -2.40 -24.77
C HIS A 611 -13.50 -2.50 -25.82
N VAL A 612 -13.29 -1.92 -27.01
CA VAL A 612 -14.23 -2.03 -28.14
C VAL A 612 -14.37 -3.49 -28.57
N THR A 613 -13.25 -4.21 -28.69
CA THR A 613 -13.26 -5.65 -29.04
C THR A 613 -13.99 -6.47 -27.98
N ALA A 614 -13.72 -6.23 -26.69
CA ALA A 614 -14.43 -6.89 -25.59
C ALA A 614 -15.94 -6.66 -25.66
N LYS A 615 -16.36 -5.45 -26.04
CA LYS A 615 -17.79 -5.12 -26.18
C LYS A 615 -18.44 -5.77 -27.40
N ILE A 616 -17.73 -5.86 -28.53
CA ILE A 616 -18.19 -6.58 -29.72
C ILE A 616 -18.35 -8.07 -29.45
N LEU A 617 -17.54 -8.64 -28.57
CA LEU A 617 -17.63 -10.04 -28.16
C LEU A 617 -18.68 -10.32 -27.07
N ASP A 618 -19.43 -9.31 -26.61
CA ASP A 618 -20.40 -9.40 -25.49
C ASP A 618 -19.77 -9.81 -24.15
N ILE A 619 -18.48 -9.56 -23.96
CA ILE A 619 -17.75 -9.93 -22.73
C ILE A 619 -17.62 -8.73 -21.77
N HIS A 620 -17.65 -7.51 -22.31
CA HIS A 620 -17.55 -6.29 -21.52
C HIS A 620 -18.90 -5.92 -20.87
N SER A 621 -18.95 -5.87 -19.54
CA SER A 621 -20.17 -5.60 -18.76
C SER A 621 -20.68 -4.15 -18.86
N GLY A 622 -19.80 -3.19 -19.13
CA GLY A 622 -20.17 -1.77 -19.28
C GLY A 622 -21.11 -1.49 -20.47
N GLU A 623 -21.94 -0.45 -20.34
CA GLU A 623 -22.84 0.00 -21.40
C GLU A 623 -22.06 0.59 -22.58
N THR A 624 -22.53 0.35 -23.81
CA THR A 624 -21.89 0.88 -25.03
C THR A 624 -21.83 2.40 -25.04
N SER A 625 -22.90 3.06 -24.54
CA SER A 625 -22.97 4.51 -24.36
C SER A 625 -21.85 5.03 -23.44
N GLN A 626 -21.64 4.39 -22.29
CA GLN A 626 -20.61 4.77 -21.32
C GLN A 626 -19.20 4.63 -21.91
N ILE A 627 -18.90 3.49 -22.56
CA ILE A 627 -17.60 3.25 -23.20
C ILE A 627 -17.31 4.34 -24.24
N LEU A 628 -18.29 4.66 -25.09
CA LEU A 628 -18.17 5.69 -26.11
C LEU A 628 -17.95 7.09 -25.52
N ILE A 629 -18.71 7.45 -24.48
CA ILE A 629 -18.57 8.76 -23.82
C ILE A 629 -17.19 8.91 -23.18
N ILE A 630 -16.72 7.89 -22.46
CA ILE A 630 -15.39 7.90 -21.84
C ILE A 630 -14.32 8.02 -22.92
N LEU A 631 -14.33 7.15 -23.94
CA LEU A 631 -13.35 7.21 -25.04
C LEU A 631 -13.35 8.58 -25.73
N ALA A 632 -14.53 9.09 -26.07
CA ALA A 632 -14.68 10.40 -26.71
C ALA A 632 -14.11 11.53 -25.83
N LEU A 633 -14.45 11.56 -24.55
CA LEU A 633 -13.97 12.59 -23.62
C LEU A 633 -12.44 12.61 -23.56
N PHE A 634 -11.81 11.46 -23.31
CA PHE A 634 -10.35 11.37 -23.15
C PHE A 634 -9.60 11.64 -24.46
N LEU A 635 -10.06 11.09 -25.58
CA LEU A 635 -9.48 11.37 -26.89
C LEU A 635 -9.65 12.83 -27.31
N THR A 636 -10.76 13.45 -26.94
CA THR A 636 -11.00 14.89 -27.15
C THR A 636 -10.00 15.73 -26.35
N ILE A 637 -9.71 15.36 -25.09
CA ILE A 637 -8.71 16.08 -24.28
C ILE A 637 -7.31 15.93 -24.89
N ILE A 638 -6.92 14.71 -25.28
CA ILE A 638 -5.64 14.45 -25.96
C ILE A 638 -5.56 15.30 -27.23
N ASN A 639 -6.62 15.28 -28.05
CA ASN A 639 -6.66 16.06 -29.26
C ASN A 639 -6.50 17.56 -28.95
N TRP A 640 -7.38 18.10 -28.08
CA TRP A 640 -7.43 19.50 -27.67
C TRP A 640 -6.09 20.04 -27.13
N LYS A 641 -5.29 19.17 -26.53
CA LYS A 641 -4.00 19.55 -25.97
C LYS A 641 -2.84 19.47 -26.96
N TYR A 642 -2.77 18.39 -27.74
CA TYR A 642 -1.56 18.04 -28.51
C TYR A 642 -1.68 18.21 -30.03
N GLY A 643 -2.87 18.54 -30.55
CA GLY A 643 -3.05 18.84 -31.98
C GLY A 643 -3.10 17.60 -32.89
N LEU A 644 -3.32 16.41 -32.35
CA LEU A 644 -3.34 15.13 -33.08
C LEU A 644 -4.65 14.89 -33.86
N ASP A 645 -5.20 15.92 -34.50
CA ASP A 645 -6.59 15.97 -35.00
C ASP A 645 -6.93 14.79 -35.94
N GLU A 646 -6.10 14.57 -36.95
CA GLU A 646 -6.32 13.57 -38.00
C GLU A 646 -6.33 12.13 -37.44
N ILE A 647 -5.31 11.79 -36.65
CA ILE A 647 -5.16 10.43 -36.12
C ILE A 647 -6.18 10.17 -35.01
N VAL A 648 -6.45 11.14 -34.13
CA VAL A 648 -7.48 10.97 -33.10
C VAL A 648 -8.85 10.75 -33.74
N PHE A 649 -9.16 11.47 -34.82
CA PHE A 649 -10.40 11.24 -35.55
C PHE A 649 -10.46 9.82 -36.13
N ALA A 650 -9.35 9.36 -36.73
CA ALA A 650 -9.26 7.99 -37.26
C ALA A 650 -9.39 6.92 -36.15
N ILE A 651 -8.79 7.12 -34.97
CA ILE A 651 -8.93 6.21 -33.82
C ILE A 651 -10.39 6.15 -33.35
N LEU A 652 -11.06 7.30 -33.17
CA LEU A 652 -12.48 7.36 -32.81
C LEU A 652 -13.34 6.64 -33.84
N PHE A 653 -13.07 6.86 -35.13
CA PHE A 653 -13.76 6.19 -36.22
C PHE A 653 -13.63 4.66 -36.16
N VAL A 654 -12.40 4.15 -36.03
CA VAL A 654 -12.12 2.71 -35.95
C VAL A 654 -12.76 2.07 -34.72
N CYS A 655 -12.85 2.80 -33.61
CA CYS A 655 -13.52 2.34 -32.40
C CYS A 655 -15.05 2.31 -32.55
N LEU A 656 -15.62 3.33 -33.22
CA LEU A 656 -17.07 3.52 -33.29
C LEU A 656 -17.76 2.67 -34.37
N ILE A 657 -17.15 2.52 -35.55
CA ILE A 657 -17.77 1.77 -36.67
C ILE A 657 -18.22 0.37 -36.25
N PRO A 658 -17.37 -0.47 -35.63
CA PRO A 658 -17.74 -1.83 -35.28
C PRO A 658 -18.90 -1.88 -34.28
N LEU A 659 -18.96 -0.92 -33.35
CA LEU A 659 -20.06 -0.80 -32.38
C LEU A 659 -21.36 -0.43 -33.09
N LEU A 660 -21.36 0.54 -34.00
CA LEU A 660 -22.55 0.93 -34.76
C LEU A 660 -23.05 -0.18 -35.71
N LEU A 661 -22.15 -1.02 -36.22
CA LEU A 661 -22.54 -2.17 -37.05
C LEU A 661 -23.26 -3.26 -36.24
N LYS A 662 -22.94 -3.38 -34.96
CA LYS A 662 -23.52 -4.38 -34.04
C LYS A 662 -24.79 -3.87 -33.35
N GLU A 663 -24.75 -2.66 -32.83
CA GLU A 663 -25.79 -2.08 -32.00
C GLU A 663 -27.07 -1.74 -32.78
N ARG A 664 -28.20 -1.84 -32.09
CA ARG A 664 -29.52 -1.51 -32.66
C ARG A 664 -30.20 -0.33 -32.01
N ASP A 665 -29.67 0.16 -30.89
CA ASP A 665 -30.22 1.30 -30.17
C ASP A 665 -29.96 2.59 -30.95
N GLU A 666 -31.05 3.29 -31.28
CA GLU A 666 -31.06 4.58 -31.97
C GLU A 666 -30.33 5.68 -31.19
N ASN A 667 -30.31 5.59 -29.85
CA ASN A 667 -29.57 6.54 -29.03
C ASN A 667 -28.06 6.40 -29.24
N ILE A 668 -27.56 5.17 -29.49
CA ILE A 668 -26.13 4.92 -29.77
C ILE A 668 -25.74 5.52 -31.13
N PHE A 669 -26.61 5.44 -32.15
CA PHE A 669 -26.37 6.11 -33.43
C PHE A 669 -26.32 7.64 -33.29
N THR A 670 -27.25 8.20 -32.50
CA THR A 670 -27.26 9.65 -32.21
C THR A 670 -25.97 10.07 -31.51
N LEU A 671 -25.58 9.33 -30.47
CA LEU A 671 -24.38 9.56 -29.68
C LEU A 671 -23.12 9.44 -30.55
N GLY A 672 -23.00 8.38 -31.34
CA GLY A 672 -21.86 8.10 -32.20
C GLY A 672 -21.63 9.20 -33.24
N MET A 673 -22.69 9.62 -33.96
CA MET A 673 -22.57 10.71 -34.94
C MET A 673 -22.26 12.05 -34.27
N SER A 674 -22.82 12.31 -33.09
CA SER A 674 -22.51 13.52 -32.30
C SER A 674 -21.05 13.52 -31.85
N ILE A 675 -20.53 12.41 -31.34
CA ILE A 675 -19.13 12.25 -30.93
C ILE A 675 -18.19 12.48 -32.12
N MET A 676 -18.52 11.93 -33.30
CA MET A 676 -17.71 12.08 -34.51
C MET A 676 -17.70 13.50 -35.07
N SER A 677 -18.65 14.35 -34.67
CA SER A 677 -18.62 15.77 -35.02
C SER A 677 -17.60 16.56 -34.19
N ILE A 678 -17.14 16.03 -33.05
CA ILE A 678 -16.25 16.74 -32.12
C ILE A 678 -14.87 17.03 -32.74
N PRO A 679 -14.12 16.04 -33.30
CA PRO A 679 -12.80 16.33 -33.89
C PRO A 679 -12.81 17.42 -34.98
N PRO A 680 -13.71 17.40 -35.99
CA PRO A 680 -13.74 18.49 -36.97
C PRO A 680 -14.14 19.83 -36.34
N LEU A 681 -15.05 19.87 -35.36
CA LEU A 681 -15.39 21.11 -34.65
C LEU A 681 -14.21 21.69 -33.87
N ILE A 682 -13.37 20.84 -33.27
CA ILE A 682 -12.13 21.26 -32.60
C ILE A 682 -11.15 21.87 -33.60
N SER A 683 -10.99 21.25 -34.77
CA SER A 683 -10.12 21.79 -35.82
C SER A 683 -10.64 23.14 -36.35
N ILE A 684 -11.96 23.26 -36.53
CA ILE A 684 -12.62 24.50 -36.98
C ILE A 684 -12.40 25.66 -36.00
N SER A 685 -12.26 25.39 -34.69
CA SER A 685 -12.15 26.44 -33.67
C SER A 685 -10.89 27.29 -33.80
N GLY A 686 -9.90 26.89 -34.61
CA GLY A 686 -8.65 27.62 -34.80
C GLY A 686 -7.82 27.71 -33.52
N ARG A 687 -7.91 26.70 -32.64
CA ARG A 687 -7.15 26.67 -31.38
C ARG A 687 -5.65 26.67 -31.64
N GLU A 688 -4.90 27.36 -30.79
CA GLU A 688 -3.44 27.25 -30.76
C GLU A 688 -3.02 26.03 -29.92
N VAL A 689 -2.13 25.20 -30.47
CA VAL A 689 -1.62 24.01 -29.79
C VAL A 689 -0.53 24.45 -28.81
N ASN A 690 -0.87 24.48 -27.52
CA ASN A 690 -0.01 25.00 -26.46
C ASN A 690 1.20 24.12 -26.11
N SER A 691 1.20 22.84 -26.51
CA SER A 691 2.28 21.89 -26.20
C SER A 691 2.46 20.89 -27.33
N GLN A 692 3.57 20.95 -28.05
CA GLN A 692 3.93 19.93 -29.03
C GLN A 692 4.62 18.77 -28.34
N LEU A 693 4.16 17.55 -28.60
CA LEU A 693 4.83 16.34 -28.15
C LEU A 693 6.12 16.14 -28.94
N LEU A 694 7.10 15.46 -28.33
CA LEU A 694 8.28 14.99 -29.05
C LEU A 694 7.86 14.09 -30.23
N ASP A 695 8.65 14.13 -31.30
CA ASP A 695 8.45 13.35 -32.52
C ASP A 695 7.12 13.61 -33.27
N TYR A 696 6.49 14.77 -33.04
CA TYR A 696 5.27 15.15 -33.76
C TYR A 696 5.47 15.18 -35.28
N ASP A 697 6.64 15.64 -35.74
CA ASP A 697 6.97 15.73 -37.17
C ASP A 697 7.05 14.37 -37.88
N LEU A 698 7.15 13.26 -37.13
CA LEU A 698 7.12 11.91 -37.70
C LEU A 698 5.70 11.46 -38.07
N ILE A 699 4.67 12.17 -37.61
CA ILE A 699 3.27 11.86 -37.92
C ILE A 699 2.95 12.30 -39.35
N PRO A 700 2.49 11.39 -40.23
CA PRO A 700 2.12 11.76 -41.59
C PRO A 700 0.87 12.66 -41.60
N THR A 701 0.91 13.70 -42.44
CA THR A 701 -0.22 14.61 -42.67
C THR A 701 -1.04 14.17 -43.88
N ILE A 702 -2.27 13.71 -43.64
CA ILE A 702 -3.24 13.26 -44.64
C ILE A 702 -4.15 14.43 -45.05
N GLY A 703 -4.42 15.33 -44.12
CA GLY A 703 -5.39 16.41 -44.23
C GLY A 703 -6.68 16.08 -43.49
N MET A 704 -7.01 16.90 -42.49
CA MET A 704 -8.23 16.75 -41.68
C MET A 704 -9.51 16.75 -42.53
N ASP A 705 -9.53 17.50 -43.62
CA ASP A 705 -10.62 17.52 -44.61
C ASP A 705 -10.86 16.15 -45.28
N VAL A 706 -9.77 15.46 -45.65
CA VAL A 706 -9.80 14.12 -46.27
C VAL A 706 -10.22 13.06 -45.26
N VAL A 707 -9.66 13.11 -44.04
CA VAL A 707 -10.01 12.17 -42.97
C VAL A 707 -11.48 12.34 -42.58
N ALA A 708 -11.95 13.59 -42.45
CA ALA A 708 -13.34 13.90 -42.11
C ALA A 708 -14.32 13.36 -43.15
N ILE A 709 -14.08 13.60 -44.45
CA ILE A 709 -15.01 13.12 -45.48
C ILE A 709 -15.08 11.58 -45.50
N PHE A 710 -13.94 10.90 -45.34
CA PHE A 710 -13.89 9.43 -45.33
C PHE A 710 -14.60 8.83 -44.10
N CYS A 711 -14.30 9.34 -42.90
CA CYS A 711 -14.89 8.84 -41.66
C CYS A 711 -16.39 9.14 -41.59
N SER A 712 -16.79 10.37 -41.91
CA SER A 712 -18.19 10.79 -41.88
C SER A 712 -19.03 10.05 -42.93
N SER A 713 -18.55 9.91 -44.17
CA SER A 713 -19.28 9.18 -45.22
C SER A 713 -19.53 7.73 -44.85
N SER A 714 -18.53 7.06 -44.26
CA SER A 714 -18.63 5.66 -43.84
C SER A 714 -19.66 5.47 -42.71
N ILE A 715 -19.65 6.35 -41.70
CA ILE A 715 -20.63 6.28 -40.59
C ILE A 715 -22.04 6.60 -41.07
N ILE A 716 -22.19 7.62 -41.91
CA ILE A 716 -23.49 8.01 -42.47
C ILE A 716 -24.05 6.88 -43.34
N LEU A 717 -23.22 6.20 -44.14
CA LEU A 717 -23.65 5.03 -44.92
C LEU A 717 -24.24 3.92 -44.01
N VAL A 718 -23.57 3.62 -42.89
CA VAL A 718 -24.06 2.64 -41.91
C VAL A 718 -25.38 3.09 -41.29
N PHE A 719 -25.48 4.37 -40.91
CA PHE A 719 -26.71 4.96 -40.39
C PHE A 719 -27.86 4.88 -41.40
N LEU A 720 -27.67 5.36 -42.64
CA LEU A 720 -28.71 5.34 -43.68
C LEU A 720 -29.18 3.91 -43.92
N LYS A 721 -28.27 2.94 -44.08
CA LYS A 721 -28.67 1.52 -44.23
C LYS A 721 -29.56 1.02 -43.08
N ARG A 722 -29.36 1.52 -41.86
CA ARG A 722 -30.09 1.08 -40.66
C ARG A 722 -31.36 1.88 -40.41
N ALA A 723 -31.44 3.10 -40.90
CA ALA A 723 -32.51 4.04 -40.60
C ALA A 723 -33.90 3.56 -41.06
N GLU A 724 -34.00 2.66 -42.04
CA GLU A 724 -35.26 2.03 -42.45
C GLU A 724 -35.92 1.21 -41.33
N THR A 725 -35.14 0.76 -40.35
CA THR A 725 -35.60 -0.13 -39.26
C THR A 725 -35.79 0.61 -37.93
N MET A 726 -35.61 1.92 -37.90
CA MET A 726 -35.69 2.73 -36.68
C MET A 726 -37.10 3.27 -36.45
N GLU A 727 -37.60 3.18 -35.22
CA GLU A 727 -38.86 3.75 -34.76
C GLU A 727 -38.75 5.26 -34.48
N LYS A 728 -37.64 5.75 -33.91
CA LYS A 728 -37.44 7.19 -33.59
C LYS A 728 -36.22 7.76 -34.33
N ILE A 729 -36.36 7.89 -35.64
CA ILE A 729 -35.31 8.39 -36.55
C ILE A 729 -34.84 9.83 -36.27
N LEU A 730 -35.69 10.67 -35.65
CA LEU A 730 -35.43 12.11 -35.49
C LEU A 730 -34.12 12.43 -34.76
N LYS A 731 -33.82 11.72 -33.66
CA LYS A 731 -32.61 11.94 -32.87
C LYS A 731 -31.35 11.56 -33.67
N PRO A 732 -31.25 10.36 -34.27
CA PRO A 732 -30.15 10.03 -35.17
C PRO A 732 -30.00 11.01 -36.33
N THR A 733 -31.09 11.45 -36.96
CA THR A 733 -31.04 12.43 -38.05
C THR A 733 -30.42 13.76 -37.61
N LEU A 734 -30.71 14.22 -36.40
CA LEU A 734 -30.08 15.42 -35.85
C LEU A 734 -28.56 15.23 -35.68
N GLY A 735 -28.12 14.07 -35.16
CA GLY A 735 -26.70 13.73 -35.07
C GLY A 735 -26.01 13.60 -36.43
N CYS A 736 -26.72 13.07 -37.43
CA CYS A 736 -26.24 13.02 -38.81
C CYS A 736 -26.05 14.44 -39.39
N LEU A 737 -27.00 15.34 -39.13
CA LEU A 737 -26.96 16.73 -39.59
C LEU A 737 -25.76 17.47 -38.97
N THR A 738 -25.52 17.33 -37.67
CA THR A 738 -24.37 17.98 -37.02
C THR A 738 -23.04 17.49 -37.60
N LEU A 739 -22.91 16.18 -37.82
CA LEU A 739 -21.72 15.61 -38.46
C LEU A 739 -21.53 16.10 -39.90
N LEU A 740 -22.59 16.18 -40.70
CA LEU A 740 -22.56 16.71 -42.07
C LEU A 740 -22.13 18.18 -42.09
N ILE A 741 -22.70 19.02 -41.22
CA ILE A 741 -22.35 20.44 -41.13
C ILE A 741 -20.87 20.60 -40.77
N ALA A 742 -20.38 19.88 -39.76
CA ALA A 742 -18.97 19.92 -39.36
C ALA A 742 -18.05 19.47 -40.52
N THR A 743 -18.43 18.41 -41.25
CA THR A 743 -17.68 17.89 -42.39
C THR A 743 -17.66 18.87 -43.58
N ILE A 744 -18.75 19.59 -43.83
CA ILE A 744 -18.80 20.62 -44.86
C ILE A 744 -17.86 21.77 -44.48
N ILE A 745 -17.96 22.30 -43.27
CA ILE A 745 -17.13 23.45 -42.84
C ILE A 745 -15.64 23.11 -42.95
N ILE A 746 -15.21 21.94 -42.47
CA ILE A 746 -13.80 21.54 -42.54
C ILE A 746 -13.34 21.32 -44.00
N SER A 747 -14.23 20.83 -44.90
CA SER A 747 -13.90 20.69 -46.32
C SER A 747 -13.64 22.03 -47.01
N PHE A 748 -14.34 23.09 -46.60
CA PHE A 748 -14.10 24.45 -47.10
C PHE A 748 -12.81 25.05 -46.54
N GLN A 749 -12.41 24.71 -45.31
CA GLN A 749 -11.12 25.12 -44.75
C GLN A 749 -9.93 24.42 -45.44
N GLY A 750 -10.10 23.18 -45.91
CA GLY A 750 -9.04 22.42 -46.59
C GLY A 750 -8.71 22.87 -48.02
N ASP A 751 -9.52 23.76 -48.62
CA ASP A 751 -9.35 24.36 -49.95
C ASP A 751 -9.12 23.37 -51.12
N LYS A 752 -9.64 22.14 -51.00
CA LYS A 752 -9.63 21.13 -52.07
C LYS A 752 -11.02 21.03 -52.71
N GLU A 753 -11.16 21.52 -53.96
CA GLU A 753 -12.44 21.53 -54.69
C GLU A 753 -13.15 20.17 -54.72
N ILE A 754 -12.38 19.08 -54.90
CA ILE A 754 -12.93 17.71 -54.94
C ILE A 754 -13.56 17.33 -53.60
N ILE A 755 -12.92 17.67 -52.47
CA ILE A 755 -13.41 17.32 -51.13
C ILE A 755 -14.65 18.15 -50.77
N GLN A 756 -14.69 19.43 -51.18
CA GLN A 756 -15.87 20.29 -51.05
C GLN A 756 -17.06 19.76 -51.85
N ALA A 757 -16.84 19.33 -53.10
CA ALA A 757 -17.88 18.72 -53.91
C ALA A 757 -18.41 17.42 -53.29
N LEU A 758 -17.52 16.56 -52.76
CA LEU A 758 -17.89 15.32 -52.08
C LEU A 758 -18.69 15.56 -50.79
N SER A 759 -18.36 16.59 -50.00
CA SER A 759 -19.08 16.91 -48.76
C SER A 759 -20.50 17.40 -49.02
N ILE A 760 -20.68 18.26 -50.03
CA ILE A 760 -22.00 18.72 -50.48
C ILE A 760 -22.82 17.56 -51.06
N LEU A 761 -22.18 16.70 -51.89
CA LEU A 761 -22.84 15.54 -52.46
C LEU A 761 -23.32 14.57 -51.37
N LEU A 762 -22.49 14.31 -50.36
CA LEU A 762 -22.84 13.48 -49.21
C LEU A 762 -24.07 14.02 -48.48
N PHE A 763 -24.13 15.34 -48.27
CA PHE A 763 -25.30 16.01 -47.68
C PHE A 763 -26.57 15.84 -48.52
N ILE A 764 -26.49 16.08 -49.84
CA ILE A 764 -27.63 15.96 -50.75
C ILE A 764 -28.15 14.51 -50.79
N ILE A 765 -27.26 13.53 -50.98
CA ILE A 765 -27.64 12.11 -51.04
C ILE A 765 -28.29 11.67 -49.73
N SER A 766 -27.69 12.02 -48.58
CA SER A 766 -28.23 11.65 -47.26
C SER A 766 -29.61 12.28 -47.03
N SER A 767 -29.79 13.55 -47.42
CA SER A 767 -31.05 14.26 -47.29
C SER A 767 -32.15 13.65 -48.17
N ILE A 768 -31.87 13.38 -49.45
CA ILE A 768 -32.81 12.73 -50.37
C ILE A 768 -33.20 11.35 -49.84
N TRP A 769 -32.21 10.58 -49.37
CA TRP A 769 -32.45 9.24 -48.84
C TRP A 769 -33.38 9.28 -47.61
N LEU A 770 -33.12 10.18 -46.66
CA LEU A 770 -33.96 10.34 -45.46
C LEU A 770 -35.37 10.84 -45.78
N ILE A 771 -35.51 11.82 -46.68
CA ILE A 771 -36.82 12.34 -47.12
C ILE A 771 -37.62 11.26 -47.85
N SER A 772 -36.97 10.40 -48.63
CA SER A 772 -37.65 9.32 -49.36
C SER A 772 -38.22 8.22 -48.46
N ARG A 773 -37.86 8.23 -47.16
CA ARG A 773 -38.20 7.20 -46.17
C ARG A 773 -39.02 7.72 -44.98
N GLY A 774 -39.03 9.03 -44.73
CA GLY A 774 -39.98 9.68 -43.81
C GLY A 774 -41.35 9.79 -44.45
#